data_AF-V5BLB9-F1
#
_entry.id   AF-V5BLB9-F1
#
_cell.length_a   1.000
_cell.length_b   1.000
_cell.length_c   1.000
_cell.angle_alpha   90.00
_cell.angle_beta   90.00
_cell.angle_gamma   90.00
#
_symmetry.space_group_name_H-M   'P 1'
#
loop_
_entity.id
_entity.type
_entity.pdbx_description
1 polymer ?
#
loop_
_entity_poly.entity_id
_entity_poly.type
_entity_poly.pdbx_seq_one_letter_code
_entity_poly.pdbx_strand_id
1 'polypeptide(L)'
;MKFCYSLLTLVSLCYCTNAMAVTYYVDALNGNDSWSGTTSSISGTNGPWQSIAKVNATPLLPGDQVLFSCGQTWYETLKPSGNGTSTAKIYFGSYPSQCTNKPKITGFRSVAGYNWRQYQGNIWKTTLPQNLIINGNFSASVANWAKWPSDASQTFATICPTSVAGCMDFLAGTSASTSLANSNPFPLVGGKKYALTLSFYAASDTSINLIVRENGNSYRTLGLNKKVSGIGQWQTVNAEFTATQTLPNARLDIQVPTTKRIYIRYAQIQESGVQPTANMVLFDNDPVAIAHHPNVGHDPAQPESVYFRTVAASPVLTNANGSKFSAQIAVPDLELPTGVTITNGMKFRLRDADWEINDFAVTGVAAGTISFAPNTAYPLSKAGWGFYFYDALWMLDSAGEWFYDSAAQTLYVWTPTNENPGNRISFAAIDTAVDLRAKTSLTVDNLEIDGAATGIDIVSSSNITLQHLNIHNVTDYAINAQSSNVPTIANNLIDRVGVNGISAINSTNALIDSNELAEIGQFVKAGKSISIPLRSGVSIFGGLGSIVSNNSLSDIGGYGIRSQRDNLIETNLIQRSCAFISDCSAIYVDPASLRTTVQNNLVLDVLGNIDGTPDGTSKLANGIYLDDGASGMSVTGNTVNGTTNAIHIHNGSQNTVSQNLLYGNQDRLIWQQEDRVINGGLQGNIITGNQLFPTTNKGVAILNNSLVGNVDKFASYDSNHYSTIYSPVIVSEYGTSSLTDYTFLDWQKATTSTNVIRNNDLNGDNPAPITTYSLGTVGQNIVPDGDFSAGLQSWAVWNAGALTSSIAVEGCLPVSVNCGHVTAGASTSLVNSPKFAIIKGKTYRVSFDMKSTYTTGFLWLNVRFAGPTKYGSLKTDSTRVTPTADWKRYSFVFEASDTAANPALNDQGARFDINEIPAGQQLWIGNLEIAPMDLGSIGPIVTEMLVNKTDITTTADCPSRIQNPSLCSSYVNFPEGTVVTWPMSIPPRSGRIVFTQNLTLLDTDGDGIANSQDSCATTAKGLAVNLRGCSLLD
;
A
#
# COMPACT_ATOMS: atom_id res chain seq x y z
N MET A 1 -72.27 63.82 5.86
CA MET A 1 -72.55 64.15 4.44
C MET A 1 -71.55 63.36 3.58
N LYS A 2 -72.05 62.35 2.82
CA LYS A 2 -71.51 61.72 1.58
C LYS A 2 -70.06 61.17 1.55
N PHE A 3 -69.85 59.85 1.59
CA PHE A 3 -69.63 58.89 0.46
C PHE A 3 -68.26 59.03 -0.28
N CYS A 4 -67.36 58.02 -0.20
CA CYS A 4 -67.10 57.03 -1.26
C CYS A 4 -65.88 56.11 -0.98
N TYR A 5 -65.99 54.87 -1.47
CA TYR A 5 -65.10 53.69 -1.36
C TYR A 5 -63.78 53.81 -2.15
N SER A 6 -62.72 53.09 -1.72
CA SER A 6 -61.99 52.13 -2.58
C SER A 6 -61.02 51.26 -1.78
N LEU A 7 -61.24 49.95 -1.92
CA LEU A 7 -60.49 48.81 -1.40
C LEU A 7 -59.27 48.56 -2.31
N LEU A 8 -58.06 48.43 -1.75
CA LEU A 8 -56.89 47.95 -2.49
C LEU A 8 -56.32 46.70 -1.78
N THR A 9 -56.82 45.55 -2.20
CA THR A 9 -56.23 44.22 -1.96
C THR A 9 -55.00 44.06 -2.86
N LEU A 10 -53.81 44.04 -2.26
CA LEU A 10 -52.57 43.68 -2.95
C LEU A 10 -52.48 42.15 -3.04
N VAL A 11 -52.86 41.59 -4.20
CA VAL A 11 -52.62 40.18 -4.53
C VAL A 11 -51.15 40.06 -4.93
N SER A 12 -50.32 39.58 -4.00
CA SER A 12 -48.98 39.08 -4.32
C SER A 12 -49.13 37.72 -4.99
N LEU A 13 -49.24 37.72 -6.32
CA LEU A 13 -49.21 36.50 -7.13
C LEU A 13 -47.80 35.90 -7.01
N CYS A 14 -47.66 34.89 -6.15
CA CYS A 14 -46.50 34.00 -6.13
C CYS A 14 -46.49 33.23 -7.46
N TYR A 15 -45.74 33.71 -8.44
CA TYR A 15 -45.41 32.92 -9.62
C TYR A 15 -44.45 31.81 -9.19
N CYS A 16 -44.99 30.66 -8.78
CA CYS A 16 -44.26 29.39 -8.81
C CYS A 16 -44.01 29.05 -10.28
N THR A 17 -42.90 29.51 -10.85
CA THR A 17 -42.38 28.90 -12.07
C THR A 17 -41.89 27.51 -11.70
N ASN A 18 -42.65 26.48 -12.06
CA ASN A 18 -42.12 25.12 -12.13
C ASN A 18 -40.97 25.14 -13.15
N ALA A 19 -39.73 25.26 -12.69
CA ALA A 19 -38.57 25.00 -13.52
C ALA A 19 -38.59 23.49 -13.81
N MET A 20 -38.98 23.10 -15.02
CA MET A 20 -38.88 21.71 -15.43
C MET A 20 -37.40 21.37 -15.63
N ALA A 21 -36.95 20.30 -14.97
CA ALA A 21 -35.64 19.70 -15.22
C ALA A 21 -35.50 19.36 -16.71
N VAL A 22 -34.40 19.78 -17.34
CA VAL A 22 -34.08 19.46 -18.74
C VAL A 22 -33.04 18.35 -18.80
N THR A 23 -33.25 17.37 -19.68
CA THR A 23 -32.24 16.35 -19.99
C THR A 23 -31.50 16.72 -21.27
N TYR A 24 -30.18 16.81 -21.17
CA TYR A 24 -29.27 17.03 -22.28
C TYR A 24 -28.49 15.75 -22.60
N TYR A 25 -28.26 15.50 -23.88
CA TYR A 25 -27.54 14.34 -24.40
C TYR A 25 -26.25 14.78 -25.08
N VAL A 26 -25.17 14.02 -24.88
CA VAL A 26 -23.84 14.28 -25.44
C VAL A 26 -23.32 13.04 -26.18
N ASP A 27 -23.07 13.18 -27.47
CA ASP A 27 -22.55 12.14 -28.39
C ASP A 27 -21.31 12.70 -29.12
N ALA A 28 -20.11 12.26 -28.73
CA ALA A 28 -18.85 12.68 -29.33
C ALA A 28 -18.76 12.37 -30.84
N LEU A 29 -19.40 11.28 -31.30
CA LEU A 29 -19.31 10.82 -32.68
C LEU A 29 -20.34 11.48 -33.60
N ASN A 30 -21.60 11.53 -33.15
CA ASN A 30 -22.74 11.93 -33.98
C ASN A 30 -23.34 13.29 -33.58
N GLY A 31 -22.92 13.87 -32.45
CA GLY A 31 -23.45 15.12 -31.93
C GLY A 31 -22.95 16.37 -32.66
N ASN A 32 -23.58 17.51 -32.34
CA ASN A 32 -23.18 18.83 -32.84
C ASN A 32 -23.55 19.92 -31.82
N ASP A 33 -22.58 20.74 -31.42
CA ASP A 33 -22.74 21.75 -30.36
C ASP A 33 -23.64 22.95 -30.74
N SER A 34 -24.07 23.03 -32.01
CA SER A 34 -25.09 23.96 -32.48
C SER A 34 -26.53 23.46 -32.27
N TRP A 35 -26.72 22.18 -31.93
CA TRP A 35 -28.04 21.61 -31.63
C TRP A 35 -28.50 21.92 -30.21
N SER A 36 -29.78 21.66 -29.92
CA SER A 36 -30.35 21.93 -28.59
C SER A 36 -29.79 21.02 -27.49
N GLY A 37 -29.32 19.82 -27.83
CA GLY A 37 -28.91 18.79 -26.88
C GLY A 37 -30.07 18.06 -26.21
N THR A 38 -31.32 18.47 -26.43
CA THR A 38 -32.51 17.95 -25.70
C THR A 38 -33.08 16.64 -26.25
N THR A 39 -32.48 16.09 -27.31
CA THR A 39 -32.89 14.81 -27.90
C THR A 39 -31.68 13.90 -28.11
N SER A 40 -31.81 12.62 -27.77
CA SER A 40 -30.75 11.61 -27.98
C SER A 40 -30.62 11.16 -29.44
N SER A 41 -31.67 11.37 -30.25
CA SER A 41 -31.70 11.05 -31.67
C SER A 41 -31.55 12.30 -32.53
N ILE A 42 -30.95 12.11 -33.70
CA ILE A 42 -30.78 13.15 -34.72
C ILE A 42 -32.09 13.30 -35.50
N SER A 43 -32.62 14.51 -35.55
CA SER A 43 -33.77 14.87 -36.39
C SER A 43 -33.55 16.23 -37.03
N GLY A 44 -33.22 16.23 -38.32
CA GLY A 44 -32.91 17.45 -39.07
C GLY A 44 -31.71 18.21 -38.49
N THR A 45 -31.97 19.40 -37.94
CA THR A 45 -30.97 20.29 -37.33
C THR A 45 -31.00 20.25 -35.80
N ASN A 46 -31.46 19.14 -35.21
CA ASN A 46 -31.51 18.94 -33.75
C ASN A 46 -31.04 17.53 -33.37
N GLY A 47 -30.46 17.39 -32.17
CA GLY A 47 -29.85 16.17 -31.68
C GLY A 47 -28.97 16.43 -30.44
N PRO A 48 -28.10 15.46 -30.07
CA PRO A 48 -27.18 15.59 -28.94
C PRO A 48 -26.06 16.61 -29.18
N TRP A 49 -25.54 17.22 -28.12
CA TRP A 49 -24.27 17.96 -28.18
C TRP A 49 -23.10 17.03 -28.49
N GLN A 50 -21.97 17.58 -28.92
CA GLN A 50 -20.77 16.81 -29.24
C GLN A 50 -19.75 16.84 -28.09
N SER A 51 -19.53 18.00 -27.48
CA SER A 51 -18.39 18.24 -26.60
C SER A 51 -18.77 18.48 -25.14
N ILE A 52 -17.83 18.21 -24.24
CA ILE A 52 -17.89 18.67 -22.84
C ILE A 52 -17.74 20.19 -22.79
N ALA A 53 -17.00 20.80 -23.72
CA ALA A 53 -16.92 22.26 -23.83
C ALA A 53 -18.31 22.92 -23.93
N LYS A 54 -19.25 22.31 -24.67
CA LYS A 54 -20.64 22.76 -24.74
C LYS A 54 -21.39 22.56 -23.42
N VAL A 55 -21.17 21.44 -22.73
CA VAL A 55 -21.72 21.20 -21.38
C VAL A 55 -21.24 22.27 -20.41
N ASN A 56 -19.93 22.54 -20.37
CA ASN A 56 -19.31 23.53 -19.48
C ASN A 56 -19.82 24.95 -19.75
N ALA A 57 -20.08 25.29 -21.01
CA ALA A 57 -20.58 26.60 -21.41
C ALA A 57 -22.09 26.79 -21.17
N THR A 58 -22.83 25.72 -20.86
CA THR A 58 -24.27 25.80 -20.64
C THR A 58 -24.59 26.07 -19.16
N PRO A 59 -25.42 27.08 -18.83
CA PRO A 59 -25.86 27.34 -17.46
C PRO A 59 -26.89 26.28 -17.03
N LEU A 60 -26.43 25.23 -16.35
CA LEU A 60 -27.29 24.17 -15.85
C LEU A 60 -28.08 24.64 -14.61
N LEU A 61 -29.36 24.27 -14.55
CA LEU A 61 -30.28 24.62 -13.48
C LEU A 61 -30.52 23.42 -12.54
N PRO A 62 -30.98 23.64 -11.29
CA PRO A 62 -31.33 22.56 -10.37
C PRO A 62 -32.30 21.55 -11.00
N GLY A 63 -31.93 20.26 -10.96
CA GLY A 63 -32.71 19.17 -11.54
C GLY A 63 -32.29 18.76 -12.95
N ASP A 64 -31.51 19.58 -13.67
CA ASP A 64 -31.03 19.25 -15.01
C ASP A 64 -30.17 17.99 -15.02
N GLN A 65 -30.21 17.28 -16.15
CA GLN A 65 -29.41 16.07 -16.38
C GLN A 65 -28.55 16.23 -17.63
N VAL A 66 -27.31 15.77 -17.57
CA VAL A 66 -26.41 15.66 -18.72
C VAL A 66 -25.99 14.20 -18.85
N LEU A 67 -26.40 13.58 -19.95
CA LEU A 67 -26.16 12.17 -20.22
C LEU A 67 -25.16 12.04 -21.36
N PHE A 68 -24.08 11.28 -21.14
CA PHE A 68 -23.04 10.98 -22.11
C PHE A 68 -23.27 9.62 -22.78
N SER A 69 -23.06 9.53 -24.08
CA SER A 69 -23.26 8.30 -24.84
C SER A 69 -22.26 7.23 -24.39
N CYS A 70 -22.76 6.03 -24.11
CA CYS A 70 -21.93 4.90 -23.72
C CYS A 70 -20.89 4.51 -24.79
N GLY A 71 -19.74 4.03 -24.33
CA GLY A 71 -18.62 3.57 -25.16
C GLY A 71 -17.91 4.66 -25.95
N GLN A 72 -18.20 5.93 -25.68
CA GLN A 72 -17.54 7.07 -26.31
C GLN A 72 -16.57 7.74 -25.36
N THR A 73 -15.62 8.48 -25.93
CA THR A 73 -14.50 9.08 -25.22
C THR A 73 -14.45 10.59 -25.44
N TRP A 74 -14.29 11.34 -24.35
CA TRP A 74 -14.05 12.76 -24.34
C TRP A 74 -12.66 13.05 -23.77
N TYR A 75 -12.04 14.10 -24.30
CA TYR A 75 -10.64 14.43 -24.04
C TYR A 75 -10.47 15.78 -23.32
N GLU A 76 -11.55 16.25 -22.72
CA GLU A 76 -11.75 17.56 -22.11
C GLU A 76 -12.06 17.41 -20.63
N THR A 77 -11.80 18.45 -19.84
CA THR A 77 -12.20 18.50 -18.43
C THR A 77 -13.69 18.82 -18.31
N LEU A 78 -14.45 18.02 -17.55
CA LEU A 78 -15.81 18.34 -17.16
C LEU A 78 -15.79 19.37 -16.01
N LYS A 79 -16.27 20.58 -16.29
CA LYS A 79 -16.31 21.72 -15.36
C LYS A 79 -17.62 22.48 -15.54
N PRO A 80 -18.74 21.93 -15.06
CA PRO A 80 -20.07 22.49 -15.30
C PRO A 80 -20.25 23.85 -14.63
N SER A 81 -21.03 24.72 -15.29
CA SER A 81 -21.54 25.94 -14.67
C SER A 81 -22.90 25.66 -14.02
N GLY A 82 -23.14 26.19 -12.82
CA GLY A 82 -24.37 25.92 -12.04
C GLY A 82 -24.15 25.14 -10.74
N ASN A 83 -25.23 25.10 -9.94
CA ASN A 83 -25.37 24.37 -8.68
C ASN A 83 -26.80 23.80 -8.60
N GLY A 84 -26.97 22.64 -7.99
CA GLY A 84 -28.29 22.10 -7.68
C GLY A 84 -28.84 22.62 -6.35
N THR A 85 -29.92 22.00 -5.90
CA THR A 85 -30.48 22.17 -4.54
C THR A 85 -30.58 20.80 -3.85
N SER A 86 -30.80 20.79 -2.54
CA SER A 86 -30.96 19.54 -1.78
C SER A 86 -32.08 18.64 -2.31
N THR A 87 -33.12 19.21 -2.93
CA THR A 87 -34.25 18.48 -3.52
C THR A 87 -34.16 18.28 -5.03
N ALA A 88 -33.20 18.94 -5.70
CA ALA A 88 -33.03 18.88 -7.15
C ALA A 88 -31.54 19.02 -7.50
N LYS A 89 -30.80 17.90 -7.43
CA LYS A 89 -29.39 17.84 -7.84
C LYS A 89 -29.26 17.98 -9.36
N ILE A 90 -28.15 18.54 -9.81
CA ILE A 90 -27.74 18.40 -11.23
C ILE A 90 -27.09 17.03 -11.39
N TYR A 91 -27.51 16.26 -12.39
CA TYR A 91 -27.06 14.88 -12.60
C TYR A 91 -26.20 14.74 -13.86
N PHE A 92 -25.03 14.14 -13.73
CA PHE A 92 -24.16 13.73 -14.84
C PHE A 92 -24.11 12.21 -14.88
N GLY A 93 -24.42 11.62 -16.03
CA GLY A 93 -24.31 10.17 -16.17
C GLY A 93 -24.30 9.68 -17.60
N SER A 94 -24.75 8.44 -17.81
CA SER A 94 -24.66 7.74 -19.09
C SER A 94 -26.01 7.57 -19.78
N TYR A 95 -26.00 7.46 -21.12
CA TYR A 95 -27.15 6.93 -21.87
C TYR A 95 -26.73 5.87 -22.91
N PRO A 96 -27.45 4.73 -22.98
CA PRO A 96 -28.49 4.28 -22.04
C PRO A 96 -27.98 4.20 -20.59
N SER A 97 -28.89 4.40 -19.63
CA SER A 97 -28.54 4.47 -18.20
C SER A 97 -27.82 3.20 -17.73
N GLN A 98 -26.78 3.36 -16.89
CA GLN A 98 -26.05 2.26 -16.24
C GLN A 98 -25.45 1.24 -17.23
N CYS A 99 -24.93 1.72 -18.37
CA CYS A 99 -24.25 0.87 -19.33
C CYS A 99 -22.89 0.36 -18.84
N THR A 100 -22.53 -0.86 -19.23
CA THR A 100 -21.25 -1.51 -18.87
C THR A 100 -20.03 -0.82 -19.50
N ASN A 101 -20.14 -0.41 -20.77
CA ASN A 101 -19.09 0.35 -21.45
C ASN A 101 -19.32 1.85 -21.17
N LYS A 102 -18.79 2.31 -20.03
CA LYS A 102 -19.07 3.65 -19.49
C LYS A 102 -18.54 4.74 -20.43
N PRO A 103 -19.20 5.91 -20.49
CA PRO A 103 -18.63 7.09 -21.15
C PRO A 103 -17.31 7.47 -20.47
N LYS A 104 -16.24 7.65 -21.27
CA LYS A 104 -14.89 7.87 -20.78
C LYS A 104 -14.45 9.32 -20.90
N ILE A 105 -13.97 9.91 -19.81
CA ILE A 105 -13.26 11.20 -19.80
C ILE A 105 -11.78 10.91 -19.58
N THR A 106 -10.92 11.27 -20.53
CA THR A 106 -9.50 10.92 -20.44
C THR A 106 -8.51 11.98 -20.90
N GLY A 107 -7.41 12.10 -20.16
CA GLY A 107 -6.25 12.88 -20.58
C GLY A 107 -5.27 12.11 -21.46
N PHE A 108 -5.42 10.78 -21.62
CA PHE A 108 -4.50 10.00 -22.43
C PHE A 108 -4.56 10.39 -23.91
N ARG A 109 -3.36 10.48 -24.51
CA ARG A 109 -3.15 10.61 -25.94
C ARG A 109 -2.18 9.53 -26.39
N SER A 110 -2.57 8.72 -27.36
CA SER A 110 -1.65 7.76 -27.97
C SER A 110 -0.62 8.49 -28.82
N VAL A 111 0.64 8.03 -28.76
CA VAL A 111 1.70 8.49 -29.66
C VAL A 111 1.77 7.57 -30.86
N ALA A 112 1.56 8.14 -32.05
CA ALA A 112 1.65 7.36 -33.27
C ALA A 112 3.10 6.96 -33.60
N GLY A 113 3.30 5.72 -34.07
CA GLY A 113 4.59 5.10 -34.34
C GLY A 113 5.53 5.94 -35.21
N TYR A 114 4.97 6.64 -36.19
CA TYR A 114 5.73 7.46 -37.13
C TYR A 114 6.26 8.77 -36.52
N ASN A 115 5.82 9.15 -35.31
CA ASN A 115 6.32 10.32 -34.59
C ASN A 115 7.57 10.02 -33.75
N TRP A 116 7.96 8.74 -33.60
CA TRP A 116 9.15 8.35 -32.87
C TRP A 116 10.42 8.50 -33.70
N ARG A 117 11.46 9.05 -33.09
CA ARG A 117 12.82 9.08 -33.63
C ARG A 117 13.77 8.49 -32.60
N GLN A 118 14.71 7.67 -33.04
CA GLN A 118 15.75 7.17 -32.15
C GLN A 118 16.60 8.36 -31.68
N TYR A 119 16.85 8.44 -30.38
CA TYR A 119 17.69 9.47 -29.77
C TYR A 119 19.11 8.95 -29.55
N GLN A 120 19.26 7.95 -28.68
CA GLN A 120 20.52 7.30 -28.35
C GLN A 120 20.26 5.90 -27.82
N GLY A 121 21.00 4.89 -28.30
CA GLY A 121 20.80 3.50 -27.86
C GLY A 121 19.33 3.08 -28.01
N ASN A 122 18.72 2.64 -26.91
CA ASN A 122 17.32 2.21 -26.86
C ASN A 122 16.34 3.34 -26.47
N ILE A 123 16.82 4.58 -26.36
CA ILE A 123 16.00 5.75 -26.05
C ILE A 123 15.40 6.30 -27.35
N TRP A 124 14.08 6.45 -27.34
CA TRP A 124 13.29 7.06 -28.41
C TRP A 124 12.70 8.37 -27.94
N LYS A 125 12.52 9.31 -28.87
CA LYS A 125 11.94 10.61 -28.57
C LYS A 125 10.86 11.03 -29.55
N THR A 126 9.94 11.86 -29.08
CA THR A 126 8.92 12.52 -29.89
C THR A 126 8.66 13.94 -29.36
N THR A 127 8.36 14.87 -30.26
CA THR A 127 8.01 16.25 -29.90
C THR A 127 6.49 16.39 -29.77
N LEU A 128 6.04 17.07 -28.73
CA LEU A 128 4.64 17.35 -28.43
C LEU A 128 4.34 18.85 -28.64
N PRO A 129 3.12 19.23 -29.10
CA PRO A 129 2.05 18.35 -29.58
C PRO A 129 2.46 17.61 -30.87
N GLN A 130 1.89 16.42 -31.07
CA GLN A 130 2.28 15.51 -32.16
C GLN A 130 1.94 16.08 -33.54
N ASN A 131 2.78 15.80 -34.53
CA ASN A 131 2.40 15.96 -35.93
C ASN A 131 1.42 14.85 -36.33
N LEU A 132 0.25 15.25 -36.83
CA LEU A 132 -0.79 14.35 -37.32
C LEU A 132 -0.56 13.91 -38.79
N ILE A 133 0.38 14.56 -39.49
CA ILE A 133 0.74 14.27 -40.88
C ILE A 133 1.90 13.28 -40.92
N ILE A 134 1.64 12.09 -41.48
CA ILE A 134 2.65 11.07 -41.76
C ILE A 134 3.54 11.57 -42.90
N ASN A 135 4.86 11.35 -42.75
CA ASN A 135 5.86 11.72 -43.76
C ASN A 135 5.80 13.21 -44.16
N GLY A 136 5.37 14.08 -43.24
CA GLY A 136 5.22 15.51 -43.51
C GLY A 136 6.52 16.25 -43.80
N ASN A 137 7.69 15.69 -43.46
CA ASN A 137 9.01 16.27 -43.73
C ASN A 137 9.60 15.86 -45.08
N PHE A 138 8.98 14.91 -45.80
CA PHE A 138 9.40 14.42 -47.11
C PHE A 138 10.90 14.15 -47.22
N SER A 139 11.52 13.52 -46.21
CA SER A 139 12.99 13.41 -46.14
C SER A 139 13.57 12.37 -47.11
N ALA A 140 12.79 11.37 -47.53
CA ALA A 140 13.25 10.29 -48.41
C ALA A 140 12.19 9.72 -49.38
N SER A 141 10.91 10.06 -49.20
CA SER A 141 9.83 9.56 -50.05
C SER A 141 8.59 10.46 -50.01
N VAL A 142 7.61 10.17 -50.87
CA VAL A 142 6.25 10.75 -50.82
C VAL A 142 5.19 9.73 -50.37
N ALA A 143 5.62 8.68 -49.67
CA ALA A 143 4.70 7.67 -49.15
C ALA A 143 3.68 8.28 -48.18
N ASN A 144 2.49 7.67 -48.09
CA ASN A 144 1.34 8.13 -47.28
C ASN A 144 0.70 9.45 -47.73
N TRP A 145 1.02 9.89 -48.95
CA TRP A 145 0.33 10.97 -49.64
C TRP A 145 -0.31 10.46 -50.92
N ALA A 146 -1.50 10.94 -51.22
CA ALA A 146 -2.24 10.61 -52.43
C ALA A 146 -2.35 11.81 -53.38
N LYS A 147 -2.58 11.52 -54.65
CA LYS A 147 -2.79 12.51 -55.70
C LYS A 147 -4.16 12.32 -56.33
N TRP A 148 -4.74 13.42 -56.79
CA TRP A 148 -5.92 13.42 -57.66
C TRP A 148 -5.85 14.61 -58.62
N PRO A 149 -6.36 14.52 -59.86
CA PRO A 149 -6.79 13.32 -60.57
C PRO A 149 -5.62 12.37 -60.90
N SER A 150 -5.91 11.21 -61.49
CA SER A 150 -4.91 10.15 -61.74
C SER A 150 -3.75 10.59 -62.62
N ASP A 151 -3.96 11.59 -63.49
CA ASP A 151 -2.96 12.18 -64.39
C ASP A 151 -2.08 13.27 -63.74
N ALA A 152 -2.30 13.64 -62.47
CA ALA A 152 -1.33 14.44 -61.71
C ALA A 152 -0.02 13.65 -61.49
N SER A 153 1.10 14.33 -61.21
CA SER A 153 2.36 13.68 -60.79
C SER A 153 2.68 14.03 -59.34
N GLN A 154 3.17 13.04 -58.58
CA GLN A 154 3.64 13.18 -57.20
C GLN A 154 4.88 12.30 -57.04
N THR A 155 6.06 12.92 -56.91
CA THR A 155 7.34 12.21 -56.83
C THR A 155 8.24 12.82 -55.77
N PHE A 156 9.12 12.02 -55.18
CA PHE A 156 10.17 12.54 -54.31
C PHE A 156 11.31 13.12 -55.15
N ALA A 157 11.69 14.36 -54.86
CA ALA A 157 12.86 15.00 -55.43
C ALA A 157 13.96 15.08 -54.37
N THR A 158 15.14 14.51 -54.69
CA THR A 158 16.33 14.58 -53.84
C THR A 158 16.90 16.00 -53.77
N ILE A 159 16.77 16.76 -54.87
CA ILE A 159 17.18 18.16 -54.99
C ILE A 159 15.96 18.95 -55.42
N CYS A 160 15.56 19.90 -54.58
CA CYS A 160 14.42 20.77 -54.84
C CYS A 160 14.86 22.09 -55.49
N PRO A 161 13.94 22.96 -55.94
CA PRO A 161 14.30 24.30 -56.38
C PRO A 161 15.19 24.97 -55.33
N THR A 162 16.27 25.59 -55.80
CA THR A 162 17.33 26.23 -54.98
C THR A 162 18.11 25.27 -54.06
N SER A 163 18.26 24.00 -54.45
CA SER A 163 19.16 22.99 -53.85
C SER A 163 18.91 22.63 -52.38
N VAL A 164 17.65 22.67 -51.92
CA VAL A 164 17.26 22.14 -50.61
C VAL A 164 17.16 20.61 -50.70
N ALA A 165 17.67 19.89 -49.69
CA ALA A 165 17.60 18.43 -49.63
C ALA A 165 16.16 17.95 -49.35
N GLY A 166 15.60 17.15 -50.28
CA GLY A 166 14.35 16.40 -50.11
C GLY A 166 13.05 17.23 -50.12
N CYS A 167 12.16 16.95 -51.07
CA CYS A 167 10.79 17.46 -51.10
C CYS A 167 9.87 16.60 -51.97
N MET A 168 8.56 16.81 -51.85
CA MET A 168 7.57 16.37 -52.82
C MET A 168 7.56 17.33 -54.01
N ASP A 169 7.82 16.81 -55.22
CA ASP A 169 7.54 17.47 -56.51
C ASP A 169 6.14 17.07 -56.96
N PHE A 170 5.23 18.04 -56.99
CA PHE A 170 3.84 17.84 -57.38
C PHE A 170 3.50 18.67 -58.63
N LEU A 171 3.09 17.97 -59.68
CA LEU A 171 2.62 18.58 -60.94
C LEU A 171 1.13 18.30 -61.10
N ALA A 172 0.33 19.36 -61.19
CA ALA A 172 -1.11 19.24 -61.42
C ALA A 172 -1.40 18.63 -62.80
N GLY A 173 -2.36 17.70 -62.83
CA GLY A 173 -2.88 17.08 -64.05
C GLY A 173 -3.72 18.05 -64.89
N THR A 174 -4.20 17.55 -66.01
CA THR A 174 -4.98 18.30 -67.01
C THR A 174 -6.46 17.90 -67.05
N SER A 175 -6.82 16.74 -66.48
CA SER A 175 -8.18 16.19 -66.55
C SER A 175 -9.21 16.86 -65.62
N ALA A 176 -8.77 17.72 -64.69
CA ALA A 176 -9.64 18.48 -63.79
C ALA A 176 -9.17 19.95 -63.68
N SER A 177 -10.08 20.84 -63.27
CA SER A 177 -9.80 22.27 -63.07
C SER A 177 -8.83 22.57 -61.93
N THR A 178 -8.60 21.60 -61.05
CA THR A 178 -7.58 21.61 -60.00
C THR A 178 -7.12 20.18 -59.70
N SER A 179 -5.87 20.01 -59.27
CA SER A 179 -5.36 18.77 -58.70
C SER A 179 -5.20 18.88 -57.18
N LEU A 180 -5.15 17.75 -56.48
CA LEU A 180 -4.98 17.66 -55.04
C LEU A 180 -3.72 16.85 -54.73
N ALA A 181 -2.88 17.37 -53.84
CA ALA A 181 -1.99 16.56 -53.03
C ALA A 181 -2.66 16.37 -51.66
N ASN A 182 -2.99 15.13 -51.32
CA ASN A 182 -3.76 14.75 -50.15
C ASN A 182 -2.85 14.07 -49.12
N SER A 183 -2.91 14.51 -47.86
CA SER A 183 -2.23 13.81 -46.78
C SER A 183 -2.88 12.47 -46.46
N ASN A 184 -2.23 11.68 -45.60
CA ASN A 184 -2.87 10.58 -44.89
C ASN A 184 -4.08 11.10 -44.09
N PRO A 185 -5.06 10.22 -43.79
CA PRO A 185 -6.10 10.52 -42.81
C PRO A 185 -5.53 10.68 -41.40
N PHE A 186 -6.09 11.58 -40.62
CA PHE A 186 -5.76 11.84 -39.22
C PHE A 186 -6.99 12.25 -38.41
N PRO A 187 -7.00 12.00 -37.09
CA PRO A 187 -8.13 12.36 -36.24
C PRO A 187 -8.17 13.86 -35.90
N LEU A 188 -9.36 14.41 -35.75
CA LEU A 188 -9.63 15.73 -35.17
C LEU A 188 -10.71 15.60 -34.09
N VAL A 189 -10.68 16.52 -33.12
CA VAL A 189 -11.71 16.67 -32.08
C VAL A 189 -12.41 18.01 -32.30
N GLY A 190 -13.75 17.99 -32.39
CA GLY A 190 -14.57 19.17 -32.58
C GLY A 190 -14.37 20.21 -31.47
N GLY A 191 -14.40 21.49 -31.83
CA GLY A 191 -14.17 22.59 -30.89
C GLY A 191 -12.71 22.84 -30.51
N LYS A 192 -11.77 21.93 -30.82
CA LYS A 192 -10.34 22.13 -30.56
C LYS A 192 -9.67 22.97 -31.64
N LYS A 193 -8.63 23.70 -31.25
CA LYS A 193 -7.77 24.46 -32.15
C LYS A 193 -6.60 23.62 -32.65
N TYR A 194 -6.28 23.79 -33.92
CA TYR A 194 -5.16 23.14 -34.60
C TYR A 194 -4.38 24.17 -35.41
N ALA A 195 -3.09 23.92 -35.61
CA ALA A 195 -2.20 24.72 -36.43
C ALA A 195 -1.67 23.88 -37.61
N LEU A 196 -1.84 24.39 -38.83
CA LEU A 196 -1.15 23.92 -40.03
C LEU A 196 0.13 24.73 -40.22
N THR A 197 1.26 24.04 -40.35
CA THR A 197 2.53 24.58 -40.83
C THR A 197 2.87 23.92 -42.16
N LEU A 198 2.95 24.70 -43.25
CA LEU A 198 3.29 24.19 -44.58
C LEU A 198 4.45 24.99 -45.18
N SER A 199 5.55 24.34 -45.52
CA SER A 199 6.66 24.93 -46.26
C SER A 199 6.67 24.45 -47.71
N PHE A 200 6.45 25.37 -48.65
CA PHE A 200 6.30 25.07 -50.07
C PHE A 200 6.97 26.12 -50.97
N TYR A 201 7.27 25.71 -52.20
CA TYR A 201 7.69 26.57 -53.31
C TYR A 201 6.61 26.53 -54.39
N ALA A 202 6.18 27.70 -54.84
CA ALA A 202 5.32 27.86 -56.01
C ALA A 202 5.69 29.14 -56.75
N ALA A 203 5.54 29.14 -58.07
CA ALA A 203 5.74 30.33 -58.90
C ALA A 203 4.77 31.46 -58.49
N SER A 204 5.17 32.72 -58.73
CA SER A 204 4.39 33.90 -58.31
C SER A 204 2.99 34.00 -58.94
N ASP A 205 2.78 33.30 -60.06
CA ASP A 205 1.51 33.21 -60.77
C ASP A 205 0.62 32.03 -60.32
N THR A 206 1.07 31.26 -59.31
CA THR A 206 0.40 30.05 -58.84
C THR A 206 -0.20 30.30 -57.46
N SER A 207 -1.52 30.12 -57.30
CA SER A 207 -2.19 30.15 -56.00
C SER A 207 -2.69 28.76 -55.63
N ILE A 208 -2.35 28.29 -54.43
CA ILE A 208 -2.84 27.02 -53.87
C ILE A 208 -3.96 27.28 -52.87
N ASN A 209 -4.82 26.29 -52.63
CA ASN A 209 -5.81 26.33 -51.56
C ASN A 209 -5.54 25.20 -50.55
N LEU A 210 -5.46 25.55 -49.27
CA LEU A 210 -5.20 24.64 -48.17
C LEU A 210 -6.52 24.34 -47.47
N ILE A 211 -6.98 23.09 -47.54
CA ILE A 211 -8.29 22.70 -47.00
C ILE A 211 -8.12 21.47 -46.11
N VAL A 212 -8.61 21.54 -44.87
CA VAL A 212 -8.79 20.33 -44.05
C VAL A 212 -10.23 19.87 -44.19
N ARG A 213 -10.43 18.62 -44.61
CA ARG A 213 -11.77 18.07 -44.88
C ARG A 213 -11.88 16.59 -44.51
N GLU A 214 -13.11 16.10 -44.45
CA GLU A 214 -13.40 14.69 -44.22
C GLU A 214 -12.84 13.81 -45.37
N ASN A 215 -12.15 12.73 -45.02
CA ASN A 215 -11.70 11.71 -45.97
C ASN A 215 -12.85 10.73 -46.27
N GLY A 216 -13.71 11.09 -47.22
CA GLY A 216 -14.85 10.27 -47.64
C GLY A 216 -15.67 10.96 -48.74
N ASN A 217 -16.92 10.56 -48.90
CA ASN A 217 -17.80 11.06 -49.97
C ASN A 217 -18.38 12.46 -49.70
N SER A 218 -18.37 12.95 -48.46
CA SER A 218 -18.95 14.25 -48.10
C SER A 218 -18.07 15.45 -48.48
N TYR A 219 -16.73 15.24 -48.51
CA TYR A 219 -15.69 16.27 -48.70
C TYR A 219 -15.86 17.54 -47.84
N ARG A 220 -16.58 17.45 -46.71
CA ARG A 220 -16.93 18.59 -45.88
C ARG A 220 -15.70 19.23 -45.25
N THR A 221 -15.60 20.56 -45.31
CA THR A 221 -14.53 21.33 -44.64
C THR A 221 -14.64 21.25 -43.12
N LEU A 222 -13.51 21.01 -42.45
CA LEU A 222 -13.39 20.82 -41.00
C LEU A 222 -12.65 21.98 -40.33
N GLY A 223 -12.99 23.21 -40.72
CA GLY A 223 -12.47 24.45 -40.13
C GLY A 223 -11.44 25.19 -40.99
N LEU A 224 -10.52 24.50 -41.68
CA LEU A 224 -9.51 25.17 -42.51
C LEU A 224 -9.90 25.22 -43.99
N ASN A 225 -9.95 26.43 -44.56
CA ASN A 225 -9.99 26.69 -46.00
C ASN A 225 -9.27 28.02 -46.29
N LYS A 226 -8.01 27.95 -46.74
CA LYS A 226 -7.13 29.12 -46.88
C LYS A 226 -6.38 29.12 -48.21
N LYS A 227 -6.63 30.16 -49.02
CA LYS A 227 -5.91 30.40 -50.27
C LYS A 227 -4.58 31.10 -50.00
N VAL A 228 -3.51 30.65 -50.67
CA VAL A 228 -2.15 31.20 -50.54
C VAL A 228 -1.51 31.35 -51.92
N SER A 229 -0.97 32.53 -52.21
CA SER A 229 -0.22 32.81 -53.45
C SER A 229 1.25 32.40 -53.33
N GLY A 230 1.80 31.81 -54.39
CA GLY A 230 3.24 31.59 -54.56
C GLY A 230 4.00 32.91 -54.66
N ILE A 231 5.27 32.89 -54.30
CA ILE A 231 6.17 34.06 -54.37
C ILE A 231 7.43 33.80 -55.21
N GLY A 232 7.52 32.65 -55.89
CA GLY A 232 8.72 32.25 -56.65
C GLY A 232 9.92 31.87 -55.77
N GLN A 233 9.73 31.73 -54.46
CA GLN A 233 10.71 31.32 -53.46
C GLN A 233 10.05 30.36 -52.45
N TRP A 234 10.87 29.70 -51.63
CA TRP A 234 10.37 28.91 -50.50
C TRP A 234 9.70 29.82 -49.47
N GLN A 235 8.47 29.50 -49.09
CA GLN A 235 7.73 30.19 -48.04
C GLN A 235 7.10 29.19 -47.08
N THR A 236 6.91 29.62 -45.83
CA THR A 236 6.21 28.84 -44.81
C THR A 236 4.93 29.54 -44.42
N VAL A 237 3.81 28.82 -44.51
CA VAL A 237 2.50 29.29 -44.10
C VAL A 237 2.15 28.66 -42.77
N ASN A 238 1.77 29.51 -41.82
CA ASN A 238 1.11 29.11 -40.59
C ASN A 238 -0.37 29.48 -40.69
N ALA A 239 -1.24 28.55 -40.33
CA ALA A 239 -2.68 28.77 -40.30
C ALA A 239 -3.33 28.02 -39.14
N GLU A 240 -3.96 28.76 -38.23
CA GLU A 240 -4.78 28.17 -37.19
C GLU A 240 -6.22 27.96 -37.65
N PHE A 241 -6.85 26.90 -37.16
CA PHE A 241 -8.27 26.62 -37.38
C PHE A 241 -8.87 25.92 -36.16
N THR A 242 -10.19 26.08 -35.96
CA THR A 242 -10.94 25.28 -34.99
C THR A 242 -11.63 24.15 -35.74
N ALA A 243 -11.38 22.90 -35.35
CA ALA A 243 -12.04 21.76 -35.95
C ALA A 243 -13.54 21.85 -35.69
N THR A 244 -14.34 21.73 -36.73
CA THR A 244 -15.80 21.91 -36.61
C THR A 244 -16.51 20.66 -36.10
N GLN A 245 -15.86 19.49 -36.17
CA GLN A 245 -16.41 18.19 -35.74
C GLN A 245 -15.30 17.25 -35.28
N THR A 246 -15.65 16.32 -34.38
CA THR A 246 -14.83 15.16 -34.04
C THR A 246 -14.95 14.10 -35.14
N LEU A 247 -13.83 13.67 -35.71
CA LEU A 247 -13.81 12.71 -36.81
C LEU A 247 -12.45 11.99 -36.88
N PRO A 248 -12.39 10.65 -37.00
CA PRO A 248 -11.13 9.90 -37.00
C PRO A 248 -10.34 10.01 -38.33
N ASN A 249 -10.95 10.50 -39.40
CA ASN A 249 -10.44 10.42 -40.77
C ASN A 249 -10.42 11.79 -41.49
N ALA A 250 -9.97 12.87 -40.86
CA ALA A 250 -9.74 14.14 -41.54
C ALA A 250 -8.50 14.04 -42.44
N ARG A 251 -8.39 14.88 -43.48
CA ARG A 251 -7.17 14.97 -44.29
C ARG A 251 -6.89 16.41 -44.71
N LEU A 252 -5.63 16.72 -44.99
CA LEU A 252 -5.18 17.97 -45.59
C LEU A 252 -5.14 17.81 -47.11
N ASP A 253 -5.91 18.65 -47.80
CA ASP A 253 -5.92 18.76 -49.25
C ASP A 253 -5.21 20.05 -49.66
N ILE A 254 -4.13 19.91 -50.43
CA ILE A 254 -3.42 21.02 -51.07
C ILE A 254 -3.90 21.07 -52.52
N GLN A 255 -4.79 22.01 -52.80
CA GLN A 255 -5.39 22.18 -54.12
C GLN A 255 -4.51 23.07 -55.00
N VAL A 256 -4.08 22.51 -56.13
CA VAL A 256 -3.15 23.13 -57.09
C VAL A 256 -3.89 23.35 -58.42
N PRO A 257 -3.85 24.56 -59.02
CA PRO A 257 -4.46 24.81 -60.33
C PRO A 257 -3.87 23.92 -61.42
N THR A 258 -4.68 23.53 -62.40
CA THR A 258 -4.27 22.73 -63.58
C THR A 258 -2.97 23.26 -64.19
N THR A 259 -2.09 22.35 -64.62
CA THR A 259 -0.77 22.64 -65.24
C THR A 259 0.27 23.34 -64.36
N LYS A 260 -0.04 23.71 -63.12
CA LYS A 260 0.92 24.32 -62.20
C LYS A 260 1.73 23.25 -61.46
N ARG A 261 2.98 23.60 -61.14
CA ARG A 261 3.90 22.77 -60.36
C ARG A 261 4.18 23.44 -59.02
N ILE A 262 4.19 22.66 -57.95
CA ILE A 262 4.62 23.10 -56.62
C ILE A 262 5.60 22.09 -56.03
N TYR A 263 6.39 22.55 -55.06
CA TYR A 263 7.25 21.68 -54.26
C TYR A 263 6.91 21.85 -52.79
N ILE A 264 6.83 20.77 -52.03
CA ILE A 264 6.51 20.79 -50.60
C ILE A 264 7.61 20.06 -49.84
N ARG A 265 8.25 20.75 -48.90
CA ARG A 265 9.32 20.17 -48.08
C ARG A 265 8.91 19.91 -46.64
N TYR A 266 7.81 20.53 -46.20
CA TYR A 266 7.31 20.35 -44.84
C TYR A 266 5.80 20.57 -44.78
N ALA A 267 5.08 19.68 -44.12
CA ALA A 267 3.67 19.77 -43.79
C ALA A 267 3.44 19.19 -42.38
N GLN A 268 2.78 19.96 -41.52
CA GLN A 268 2.45 19.53 -40.17
C GLN A 268 1.07 20.05 -39.79
N ILE A 269 0.28 19.20 -39.15
CA ILE A 269 -0.91 19.61 -38.41
C ILE A 269 -0.71 19.12 -36.98
N GLN A 270 -0.89 20.01 -36.01
CA GLN A 270 -0.81 19.69 -34.59
C GLN A 270 -1.90 20.45 -33.82
N GLU A 271 -2.25 19.97 -32.64
CA GLU A 271 -3.13 20.71 -31.72
C GLU A 271 -2.47 22.06 -31.35
N SER A 272 -3.23 23.15 -31.32
CA SER A 272 -2.73 24.50 -31.01
C SER A 272 -3.29 25.02 -29.69
N GLY A 273 -2.49 25.82 -28.97
CA GLY A 273 -2.88 26.43 -27.70
C GLY A 273 -2.86 25.49 -26.50
N VAL A 274 -2.44 24.23 -26.70
CA VAL A 274 -2.21 23.25 -25.63
C VAL A 274 -0.73 22.93 -25.62
N GLN A 275 -0.10 23.09 -24.45
CA GLN A 275 1.24 22.59 -24.19
C GLN A 275 1.08 21.33 -23.35
N PRO A 276 1.08 20.13 -23.98
CA PRO A 276 0.84 18.92 -23.22
C PRO A 276 1.98 18.74 -22.23
N THR A 277 1.69 18.57 -20.95
CA THR A 277 2.65 18.03 -19.99
C THR A 277 2.37 16.55 -19.86
N ALA A 278 3.38 15.72 -20.10
CA ALA A 278 3.24 14.29 -19.83
C ALA A 278 3.40 14.09 -18.32
N ASN A 279 2.28 13.88 -17.62
CA ASN A 279 2.28 13.65 -16.18
C ASN A 279 2.35 12.15 -15.84
N MET A 280 1.94 11.29 -16.78
CA MET A 280 2.03 9.83 -16.69
C MET A 280 2.22 9.26 -18.10
N VAL A 281 3.00 8.19 -18.23
CA VAL A 281 3.22 7.48 -19.49
C VAL A 281 2.90 6.01 -19.32
N LEU A 282 2.16 5.45 -20.27
CA LEU A 282 1.86 4.01 -20.35
C LEU A 282 2.56 3.38 -21.55
N PHE A 283 2.99 2.13 -21.38
CA PHE A 283 3.43 1.23 -22.45
C PHE A 283 2.53 -0.01 -22.44
N ASP A 284 1.82 -0.27 -23.54
CA ASP A 284 0.83 -1.36 -23.63
C ASP A 284 -0.21 -1.33 -22.47
N ASN A 285 -0.62 -0.12 -22.08
CA ASN A 285 -1.54 0.21 -20.97
C ASN A 285 -0.99 0.00 -19.55
N ASP A 286 0.28 -0.35 -19.39
CA ASP A 286 0.94 -0.42 -18.09
C ASP A 286 1.74 0.86 -17.80
N PRO A 287 1.72 1.37 -16.55
CA PRO A 287 2.56 2.50 -16.15
C PRO A 287 4.04 2.23 -16.35
N VAL A 288 4.76 3.25 -16.82
CA VAL A 288 6.22 3.25 -17.00
C VAL A 288 6.82 4.18 -15.94
N ALA A 289 7.95 3.78 -15.34
CA ALA A 289 8.59 4.57 -14.29
C ALA A 289 9.12 5.89 -14.86
N ILE A 290 9.05 6.98 -14.09
CA ILE A 290 9.78 8.19 -14.44
C ILE A 290 11.28 7.92 -14.34
N ALA A 291 12.07 8.49 -15.24
CA ALA A 291 13.53 8.39 -15.24
C ALA A 291 14.08 8.77 -13.86
N HIS A 292 14.89 7.90 -13.29
CA HIS A 292 15.42 8.05 -11.94
C HIS A 292 16.85 7.51 -11.83
N HIS A 293 17.56 7.96 -10.80
CA HIS A 293 18.90 7.46 -10.52
C HIS A 293 19.16 7.46 -9.00
N PRO A 294 19.71 6.36 -8.45
CA PRO A 294 20.19 5.18 -9.16
C PRO A 294 19.04 4.23 -9.53
N ASN A 295 19.32 3.34 -10.49
CA ASN A 295 18.45 2.21 -10.83
C ASN A 295 18.81 0.96 -10.00
N VAL A 296 17.92 -0.04 -9.99
CA VAL A 296 18.18 -1.33 -9.32
C VAL A 296 19.48 -1.98 -9.82
N GLY A 297 20.20 -2.66 -8.94
CA GLY A 297 21.49 -3.29 -9.23
C GLY A 297 22.71 -2.38 -9.06
N HIS A 298 22.53 -1.11 -8.67
CA HIS A 298 23.65 -0.19 -8.40
C HIS A 298 24.45 -0.57 -7.15
N ASP A 299 23.80 -1.10 -6.11
CA ASP A 299 24.43 -1.56 -4.86
C ASP A 299 24.46 -3.11 -4.83
N PRO A 300 25.65 -3.74 -4.93
CA PRO A 300 25.78 -5.19 -4.84
C PRO A 300 25.31 -5.79 -3.50
N ALA A 301 25.31 -5.00 -2.42
CA ALA A 301 24.84 -5.44 -1.11
C ALA A 301 23.30 -5.37 -0.98
N GLN A 302 22.67 -4.47 -1.75
CA GLN A 302 21.21 -4.30 -1.80
C GLN A 302 20.73 -4.18 -3.26
N PRO A 303 20.82 -5.27 -4.05
CA PRO A 303 20.61 -5.21 -5.50
C PRO A 303 19.21 -4.80 -5.93
N GLU A 304 18.21 -4.93 -5.07
CA GLU A 304 16.83 -4.52 -5.34
C GLU A 304 16.53 -3.07 -4.89
N SER A 305 17.46 -2.41 -4.21
CA SER A 305 17.26 -1.05 -3.71
C SER A 305 17.52 -0.02 -4.81
N VAL A 306 16.66 1.00 -4.86
CA VAL A 306 16.82 2.19 -5.70
C VAL A 306 17.38 3.39 -4.93
N TYR A 307 17.79 3.20 -3.67
CA TYR A 307 18.23 4.29 -2.81
C TYR A 307 19.74 4.44 -2.76
N PHE A 308 20.23 5.65 -3.05
CA PHE A 308 21.45 6.13 -2.39
C PHE A 308 21.18 6.31 -0.90
N ARG A 309 22.23 6.27 -0.07
CA ARG A 309 22.11 6.43 1.39
C ARG A 309 22.94 7.61 1.88
N THR A 310 22.39 8.38 2.83
CA THR A 310 23.16 9.40 3.54
C THR A 310 24.23 8.76 4.42
N VAL A 311 25.41 9.35 4.51
CA VAL A 311 26.53 8.77 5.28
C VAL A 311 26.62 9.31 6.72
N ALA A 312 25.90 10.38 7.02
CA ALA A 312 25.90 11.03 8.33
C ALA A 312 24.53 11.65 8.65
N ALA A 313 24.29 11.90 9.94
CA ALA A 313 23.14 12.69 10.37
C ALA A 313 23.20 14.11 9.81
N SER A 314 22.05 14.68 9.48
CA SER A 314 21.94 16.05 8.99
C SER A 314 21.82 17.04 10.16
N PRO A 315 22.21 18.32 9.98
CA PRO A 315 21.96 19.33 11.00
C PRO A 315 20.48 19.42 11.36
N VAL A 316 20.23 19.47 12.67
CA VAL A 316 18.90 19.65 13.24
C VAL A 316 18.67 21.13 13.47
N LEU A 317 17.76 21.69 12.69
CA LEU A 317 17.33 23.07 12.79
C LEU A 317 16.01 23.14 13.55
N THR A 318 15.68 24.30 14.11
CA THR A 318 14.41 24.53 14.82
C THR A 318 13.75 25.76 14.21
N ASN A 319 12.47 25.63 13.86
CA ASN A 319 11.71 26.74 13.29
C ASN A 319 11.15 27.63 14.42
N ALA A 320 10.42 28.69 14.06
CA ALA A 320 9.85 29.63 15.04
C ALA A 320 8.81 29.00 15.99
N ASN A 321 8.17 27.89 15.61
CA ASN A 321 7.18 27.21 16.45
C ASN A 321 7.78 26.09 17.32
N GLY A 322 9.10 25.88 17.27
CA GLY A 322 9.81 24.88 18.05
C GLY A 322 9.92 23.49 17.40
N SER A 323 9.29 23.25 16.23
CA SER A 323 9.47 22.01 15.48
C SER A 323 10.88 21.89 14.93
N LYS A 324 11.44 20.68 15.05
CA LYS A 324 12.77 20.33 14.57
C LYS A 324 12.69 19.78 13.15
N PHE A 325 13.63 20.14 12.30
CA PHE A 325 13.67 19.73 10.89
C PHE A 325 15.12 19.65 10.36
N SER A 326 15.27 19.15 9.14
CA SER A 326 16.50 19.22 8.35
C SER A 326 16.21 19.88 6.99
N ALA A 327 17.21 20.58 6.47
CA ALA A 327 17.14 21.31 5.18
C ALA A 327 18.27 20.94 4.23
N GLN A 328 19.09 19.96 4.61
CA GLN A 328 20.20 19.45 3.82
C GLN A 328 20.47 17.99 4.18
N ILE A 329 21.10 17.25 3.27
CA ILE A 329 21.64 15.90 3.48
C ILE A 329 23.16 15.86 3.29
N ALA A 330 23.83 14.94 3.99
CA ALA A 330 25.27 14.69 3.89
C ALA A 330 25.56 13.52 2.93
N VAL A 331 26.27 13.84 1.85
CA VAL A 331 26.55 12.95 0.71
C VAL A 331 27.98 13.13 0.14
N PRO A 332 29.05 13.11 0.97
CA PRO A 332 30.44 13.29 0.52
C PRO A 332 30.92 12.23 -0.47
N ASP A 333 30.35 11.02 -0.42
CA ASP A 333 30.74 9.87 -1.24
C ASP A 333 29.74 9.62 -2.39
N LEU A 334 28.92 10.61 -2.74
CA LEU A 334 27.97 10.46 -3.83
C LEU A 334 28.69 10.35 -5.18
N GLU A 335 28.62 9.16 -5.77
CA GLU A 335 29.11 8.90 -7.11
C GLU A 335 27.99 9.08 -8.13
N LEU A 336 28.25 9.90 -9.15
CA LEU A 336 27.33 10.13 -10.26
C LEU A 336 28.01 9.73 -11.58
N PRO A 337 27.23 9.41 -12.63
CA PRO A 337 27.79 9.15 -13.95
C PRO A 337 28.73 10.28 -14.43
N THR A 338 29.78 9.91 -15.16
CA THR A 338 30.80 10.85 -15.65
C THR A 338 30.18 12.04 -16.40
N GLY A 339 30.47 13.26 -15.95
CA GLY A 339 30.02 14.50 -16.57
C GLY A 339 28.64 14.99 -16.10
N VAL A 340 27.97 14.27 -15.22
CA VAL A 340 26.73 14.71 -14.57
C VAL A 340 27.07 15.56 -13.35
N THR A 341 26.31 16.64 -13.16
CA THR A 341 26.35 17.46 -11.94
C THR A 341 24.94 17.68 -11.41
N ILE A 342 24.82 17.76 -10.09
CA ILE A 342 23.56 18.14 -9.44
C ILE A 342 23.38 19.64 -9.58
N THR A 343 22.18 20.06 -9.96
CA THR A 343 21.83 21.46 -10.20
C THR A 343 20.64 21.88 -9.34
N ASN A 344 20.52 23.18 -9.09
CA ASN A 344 19.35 23.74 -8.41
C ASN A 344 18.07 23.43 -9.20
N GLY A 345 17.02 23.03 -8.49
CA GLY A 345 15.74 22.62 -9.06
C GLY A 345 15.67 21.13 -9.43
N MET A 346 16.78 20.39 -9.39
CA MET A 346 16.75 18.94 -9.57
C MET A 346 15.89 18.29 -8.48
N LYS A 347 15.01 17.37 -8.87
CA LYS A 347 14.10 16.70 -7.95
C LYS A 347 14.71 15.42 -7.40
N PHE A 348 14.41 15.13 -6.14
CA PHE A 348 14.74 13.86 -5.52
C PHE A 348 13.67 13.48 -4.51
N ARG A 349 13.52 12.19 -4.29
CA ARG A 349 12.71 11.66 -3.19
C ARG A 349 13.62 11.20 -2.09
N LEU A 350 13.24 11.52 -0.88
CA LEU A 350 13.95 11.14 0.33
C LEU A 350 12.98 10.42 1.25
N ARG A 351 13.42 9.28 1.76
CA ARG A 351 12.82 8.66 2.92
C ARG A 351 13.26 9.46 4.14
N ASP A 352 12.45 10.42 4.57
CA ASP A 352 12.79 11.38 5.62
C ASP A 352 12.27 11.00 7.01
N ALA A 353 11.46 9.94 7.08
CA ALA A 353 11.19 9.19 8.31
C ALA A 353 10.92 7.70 7.98
N ASP A 354 10.70 6.88 9.01
CA ASP A 354 10.38 5.46 8.81
C ASP A 354 9.02 5.30 8.08
N TRP A 355 8.11 6.25 8.29
CA TRP A 355 6.72 6.24 7.85
C TRP A 355 6.39 7.17 6.67
N GLU A 356 7.38 7.85 6.09
CA GLU A 356 7.15 8.73 4.94
C GLU A 356 8.31 8.81 3.96
N ILE A 357 7.93 9.00 2.69
CA ILE A 357 8.78 9.33 1.56
C ILE A 357 8.20 10.60 0.94
N ASN A 358 9.02 11.63 0.83
CA ASN A 358 8.59 12.94 0.35
C ASN A 358 9.43 13.44 -0.83
N ASP A 359 8.81 14.29 -1.65
CA ASP A 359 9.45 14.95 -2.79
C ASP A 359 10.17 16.23 -2.34
N PHE A 360 11.40 16.42 -2.81
CA PHE A 360 12.24 17.59 -2.52
C PHE A 360 12.90 18.12 -3.79
N ALA A 361 13.25 19.40 -3.78
CA ALA A 361 14.04 20.04 -4.84
C ALA A 361 15.34 20.60 -4.29
N VAL A 362 16.44 20.41 -5.02
CA VAL A 362 17.76 20.93 -4.66
C VAL A 362 17.76 22.45 -4.70
N THR A 363 18.23 23.09 -3.63
CA THR A 363 18.37 24.55 -3.52
C THR A 363 19.83 25.01 -3.53
N GLY A 364 20.76 24.09 -3.22
CA GLY A 364 22.19 24.36 -3.28
C GLY A 364 23.01 23.08 -3.16
N VAL A 365 24.20 23.10 -3.76
CA VAL A 365 25.18 22.02 -3.68
C VAL A 365 26.48 22.62 -3.15
N ALA A 366 27.02 22.01 -2.10
CA ALA A 366 28.34 22.31 -1.55
C ALA A 366 29.13 21.00 -1.42
N ALA A 367 30.42 21.09 -1.06
CA ALA A 367 31.27 19.91 -0.94
C ALA A 367 30.65 18.89 0.04
N GLY A 368 30.20 17.76 -0.50
CA GLY A 368 29.57 16.65 0.23
C GLY A 368 28.22 16.96 0.88
N THR A 369 27.52 18.02 0.47
CA THR A 369 26.19 18.35 1.01
C THR A 369 25.24 18.87 -0.06
N ILE A 370 23.97 18.49 0.06
CA ILE A 370 22.89 18.96 -0.80
C ILE A 370 21.87 19.65 0.11
N SER A 371 21.63 20.93 -0.13
CA SER A 371 20.53 21.68 0.48
C SER A 371 19.27 21.54 -0.35
N PHE A 372 18.10 21.52 0.29
CA PHE A 372 16.83 21.27 -0.37
C PHE A 372 15.67 22.05 0.23
N ALA A 373 14.56 22.08 -0.50
CA ALA A 373 13.27 22.57 -0.04
C ALA A 373 12.13 21.66 -0.54
N PRO A 374 11.00 21.56 0.17
CA PRO A 374 10.75 22.13 1.51
C PRO A 374 11.65 21.49 2.59
N ASN A 375 11.65 22.04 3.80
CA ASN A 375 12.30 21.38 4.93
C ASN A 375 11.57 20.07 5.26
N THR A 376 12.29 19.08 5.79
CA THR A 376 11.67 17.83 6.27
C THR A 376 10.70 18.11 7.42
N ALA A 377 9.70 17.26 7.60
CA ALA A 377 8.81 17.35 8.76
C ALA A 377 9.50 16.92 10.06
N TYR A 378 10.45 15.97 9.96
CA TYR A 378 11.21 15.41 11.08
C TYR A 378 12.72 15.53 10.86
N PRO A 379 13.53 15.64 11.93
CA PRO A 379 14.96 15.80 11.79
C PRO A 379 15.66 14.50 11.40
N LEU A 380 16.53 14.55 10.39
CA LEU A 380 17.32 13.41 9.89
C LEU A 380 18.51 13.12 10.82
N SER A 381 18.21 12.61 12.02
CA SER A 381 19.16 12.54 13.15
C SER A 381 20.11 11.33 13.11
N LYS A 382 20.09 10.55 12.02
CA LYS A 382 20.91 9.34 11.81
C LYS A 382 21.46 9.32 10.39
N ALA A 383 22.54 8.58 10.17
CA ALA A 383 22.97 8.20 8.83
C ALA A 383 22.08 7.10 8.25
N GLY A 384 22.17 6.85 6.95
CA GLY A 384 21.56 5.71 6.27
C GLY A 384 20.18 5.97 5.66
N TRP A 385 19.69 7.22 5.71
CA TRP A 385 18.42 7.59 5.05
C TRP A 385 18.54 7.50 3.54
N GLY A 386 17.58 6.83 2.92
CA GLY A 386 17.54 6.52 1.50
C GLY A 386 16.99 7.66 0.66
N PHE A 387 17.62 7.97 -0.47
CA PHE A 387 17.12 8.94 -1.45
C PHE A 387 17.46 8.55 -2.88
N TYR A 388 16.73 9.08 -3.86
CA TYR A 388 17.05 8.95 -5.28
C TYR A 388 16.60 10.19 -6.05
N PHE A 389 17.33 10.53 -7.11
CA PHE A 389 16.95 11.62 -8.01
C PHE A 389 15.99 11.14 -9.07
N TYR A 390 15.14 12.03 -9.57
CA TYR A 390 14.23 11.72 -10.67
C TYR A 390 13.96 12.94 -11.54
N ASP A 391 13.34 12.71 -12.70
CA ASP A 391 12.87 13.75 -13.62
C ASP A 391 14.00 14.52 -14.35
N ALA A 392 15.01 13.80 -14.86
CA ALA A 392 16.01 14.35 -15.77
C ALA A 392 16.42 13.38 -16.88
N LEU A 393 16.75 13.91 -18.06
CA LEU A 393 17.11 13.08 -19.23
C LEU A 393 18.31 12.16 -18.99
N TRP A 394 19.31 12.59 -18.22
CA TRP A 394 20.50 11.76 -17.95
C TRP A 394 20.20 10.57 -17.02
N MET A 395 19.07 10.61 -16.29
CA MET A 395 18.57 9.53 -15.45
C MET A 395 17.76 8.50 -16.24
N LEU A 396 17.49 8.75 -17.53
CA LEU A 396 16.84 7.78 -18.41
C LEU A 396 17.90 6.76 -18.86
N ASP A 397 18.26 5.87 -17.95
CA ASP A 397 19.42 4.98 -18.10
C ASP A 397 19.06 3.49 -18.04
N SER A 398 17.79 3.16 -17.80
CA SER A 398 17.29 1.80 -17.71
C SER A 398 16.01 1.55 -18.53
N ALA A 399 15.72 0.29 -18.83
CA ALA A 399 14.53 -0.10 -19.57
C ALA A 399 13.26 0.07 -18.74
N GLY A 400 12.19 0.59 -19.35
CA GLY A 400 10.94 0.85 -18.64
C GLY A 400 10.89 2.21 -17.96
N GLU A 401 11.63 3.18 -18.49
CA GLU A 401 11.68 4.55 -17.99
C GLU A 401 11.26 5.59 -19.04
N TRP A 402 10.83 6.77 -18.59
CA TRP A 402 10.52 7.91 -19.45
C TRP A 402 10.91 9.25 -18.82
N PHE A 403 11.12 10.27 -19.66
CA PHE A 403 11.36 11.65 -19.24
C PHE A 403 10.66 12.63 -20.18
N TYR A 404 10.07 13.69 -19.64
CA TYR A 404 9.50 14.78 -20.44
C TYR A 404 10.28 16.08 -20.26
N ASP A 405 10.98 16.48 -21.32
CA ASP A 405 11.63 17.78 -21.39
C ASP A 405 10.57 18.85 -21.69
N SER A 406 10.11 19.55 -20.65
CA SER A 406 9.12 20.63 -20.80
C SER A 406 9.63 21.83 -21.60
N ALA A 407 10.94 22.10 -21.60
CA ALA A 407 11.53 23.22 -22.34
C ALA A 407 11.63 22.88 -23.85
N ALA A 408 12.02 21.65 -24.17
CA ALA A 408 12.07 21.15 -25.55
C ALA A 408 10.74 20.57 -26.04
N GLN A 409 9.71 20.50 -25.18
CA GLN A 409 8.42 19.86 -25.42
C GLN A 409 8.58 18.45 -25.99
N THR A 410 9.53 17.68 -25.44
CA THR A 410 9.96 16.40 -26.03
C THR A 410 9.83 15.29 -24.98
N LEU A 411 9.08 14.25 -25.34
CA LEU A 411 8.96 13.03 -24.56
C LEU A 411 10.03 12.03 -25.01
N TYR A 412 10.80 11.54 -24.04
CA TYR A 412 11.83 10.51 -24.18
C TYR A 412 11.38 9.24 -23.47
N VAL A 413 11.56 8.08 -24.09
CA VAL A 413 11.14 6.78 -23.55
C VAL A 413 12.19 5.73 -23.86
N TRP A 414 12.49 4.89 -22.87
CA TRP A 414 13.15 3.61 -23.05
C TRP A 414 12.13 2.50 -22.77
N THR A 415 11.70 1.78 -23.82
CA THR A 415 10.63 0.78 -23.67
C THR A 415 11.09 -0.42 -22.83
N PRO A 416 10.20 -1.06 -22.04
CA PRO A 416 10.53 -2.29 -21.31
C PRO A 416 11.08 -3.41 -22.20
N THR A 417 10.69 -3.41 -23.49
CA THR A 417 11.11 -4.40 -24.49
C THR A 417 12.42 -4.06 -25.21
N ASN A 418 13.04 -2.89 -24.98
CA ASN A 418 14.17 -2.35 -25.76
C ASN A 418 13.87 -2.09 -27.25
N GLU A 419 12.61 -2.12 -27.66
CA GLU A 419 12.18 -1.97 -29.04
C GLU A 419 11.71 -0.53 -29.34
N ASN A 420 11.52 -0.25 -30.63
CA ASN A 420 10.80 0.95 -31.08
C ASN A 420 9.40 1.02 -30.41
N PRO A 421 9.01 2.16 -29.81
CA PRO A 421 7.73 2.27 -29.12
C PRO A 421 6.51 1.97 -29.99
N GLY A 422 6.55 2.29 -31.29
CA GLY A 422 5.39 2.12 -32.17
C GLY A 422 4.17 2.91 -31.67
N ASN A 423 3.00 2.29 -31.70
CA ASN A 423 1.74 2.88 -31.20
C ASN A 423 1.45 2.53 -29.72
N ARG A 424 2.41 1.91 -29.02
CA ARG A 424 2.21 1.32 -27.68
C ARG A 424 2.28 2.33 -26.54
N ILE A 425 2.72 3.56 -26.84
CA ILE A 425 2.87 4.61 -25.84
C ILE A 425 1.63 5.51 -25.83
N SER A 426 1.12 5.78 -24.63
CA SER A 426 0.20 6.89 -24.39
C SER A 426 0.69 7.74 -23.22
N PHE A 427 0.32 9.02 -23.21
CA PHE A 427 0.64 9.91 -22.10
C PHE A 427 -0.58 10.73 -21.67
N ALA A 428 -0.69 10.97 -20.37
CA ALA A 428 -1.74 11.79 -19.77
C ALA A 428 -1.39 13.28 -19.89
N ALA A 429 -2.36 14.09 -20.32
CA ALA A 429 -2.16 15.51 -20.66
C ALA A 429 -3.15 16.48 -19.98
N ILE A 430 -3.93 16.04 -18.99
CA ILE A 430 -4.86 16.90 -18.24
C ILE A 430 -4.56 16.84 -16.74
N ASP A 431 -4.72 17.98 -16.06
CA ASP A 431 -4.53 18.05 -14.61
C ASP A 431 -5.72 17.50 -13.85
N THR A 432 -6.95 17.88 -14.23
CA THR A 432 -8.18 17.41 -13.57
C THR A 432 -9.18 16.92 -14.62
N ALA A 433 -9.71 15.70 -14.47
CA ALA A 433 -10.70 15.17 -15.40
C ALA A 433 -12.12 15.73 -15.12
N VAL A 434 -12.52 15.77 -13.84
CA VAL A 434 -13.80 16.37 -13.41
C VAL A 434 -13.55 17.40 -12.30
N ASP A 435 -13.74 18.68 -12.60
CA ASP A 435 -13.55 19.82 -11.68
C ASP A 435 -14.92 20.33 -11.19
N LEU A 436 -15.30 19.90 -9.98
CA LEU A 436 -16.51 20.30 -9.28
C LEU A 436 -16.20 21.11 -8.02
N ARG A 437 -15.05 21.80 -7.96
CA ARG A 437 -14.70 22.62 -6.80
C ARG A 437 -15.72 23.70 -6.52
N ALA A 438 -15.98 23.94 -5.23
CA ALA A 438 -16.95 24.92 -4.74
C ALA A 438 -18.36 24.75 -5.35
N LYS A 439 -18.77 23.50 -5.60
CA LYS A 439 -20.11 23.17 -6.11
C LYS A 439 -21.03 22.67 -5.01
N THR A 440 -22.33 22.69 -5.29
CA THR A 440 -23.33 22.21 -4.34
C THR A 440 -24.41 21.40 -5.04
N SER A 441 -24.74 20.25 -4.46
CA SER A 441 -25.85 19.38 -4.88
C SER A 441 -25.73 18.89 -6.33
N LEU A 442 -24.67 18.15 -6.63
CA LEU A 442 -24.43 17.48 -7.92
C LEU A 442 -24.29 15.97 -7.72
N THR A 443 -24.62 15.18 -8.75
CA THR A 443 -24.35 13.75 -8.83
C THR A 443 -23.54 13.43 -10.08
N VAL A 444 -22.49 12.64 -9.96
CA VAL A 444 -21.76 12.03 -11.07
C VAL A 444 -21.90 10.51 -10.95
N ASP A 445 -22.44 9.88 -11.98
CA ASP A 445 -22.83 8.47 -11.95
C ASP A 445 -22.42 7.74 -13.25
N ASN A 446 -21.90 6.52 -13.14
CA ASN A 446 -21.62 5.63 -14.26
C ASN A 446 -20.73 6.22 -15.37
N LEU A 447 -19.61 6.86 -14.99
CA LEU A 447 -18.58 7.37 -15.89
C LEU A 447 -17.23 6.67 -15.66
N GLU A 448 -16.38 6.63 -16.69
CA GLU A 448 -14.97 6.24 -16.60
C GLU A 448 -14.07 7.49 -16.67
N ILE A 449 -13.06 7.54 -15.82
CA ILE A 449 -12.07 8.62 -15.71
C ILE A 449 -10.68 8.00 -15.79
N ASP A 450 -9.83 8.55 -16.65
CA ASP A 450 -8.52 7.94 -16.92
C ASP A 450 -7.46 8.98 -17.34
N GLY A 451 -6.24 8.86 -16.80
CA GLY A 451 -5.10 9.68 -17.25
C GLY A 451 -5.22 11.16 -16.88
N ALA A 452 -5.24 11.46 -15.60
CA ALA A 452 -5.23 12.84 -15.07
C ALA A 452 -4.32 12.94 -13.84
N ALA A 453 -3.93 14.15 -13.42
CA ALA A 453 -3.26 14.29 -12.12
C ALA A 453 -4.26 14.05 -10.97
N THR A 454 -5.43 14.68 -11.06
CA THR A 454 -6.58 14.44 -10.19
C THR A 454 -7.76 13.92 -11.01
N GLY A 455 -8.35 12.78 -10.61
CA GLY A 455 -9.54 12.23 -11.26
C GLY A 455 -10.74 13.17 -11.09
N ILE A 456 -11.22 13.30 -9.86
CA ILE A 456 -12.33 14.19 -9.49
C ILE A 456 -11.91 15.11 -8.36
N ASP A 457 -12.12 16.41 -8.56
CA ASP A 457 -11.90 17.43 -7.54
C ASP A 457 -13.23 18.04 -7.09
N ILE A 458 -13.63 17.80 -5.84
CA ILE A 458 -14.81 18.39 -5.21
C ILE A 458 -14.42 19.31 -4.04
N VAL A 459 -13.18 19.81 -3.97
CA VAL A 459 -12.73 20.64 -2.84
C VAL A 459 -13.71 21.78 -2.55
N SER A 460 -13.98 22.01 -1.26
CA SER A 460 -14.90 23.05 -0.76
C SER A 460 -16.33 22.93 -1.30
N SER A 461 -16.81 21.72 -1.59
CA SER A 461 -18.16 21.47 -2.12
C SER A 461 -19.13 20.96 -1.07
N SER A 462 -20.42 20.90 -1.39
CA SER A 462 -21.43 20.33 -0.50
C SER A 462 -22.45 19.46 -1.21
N ASN A 463 -22.87 18.36 -0.56
CA ASN A 463 -23.92 17.47 -1.06
C ASN A 463 -23.61 16.89 -2.45
N ILE A 464 -22.35 16.55 -2.71
CA ILE A 464 -21.91 15.91 -3.95
C ILE A 464 -22.03 14.39 -3.81
N THR A 465 -22.58 13.72 -4.82
CA THR A 465 -22.64 12.25 -4.89
C THR A 465 -21.79 11.76 -6.06
N LEU A 466 -20.84 10.86 -5.79
CA LEU A 466 -19.97 10.22 -6.76
C LEU A 466 -20.18 8.71 -6.66
N GLN A 467 -20.76 8.09 -7.70
CA GLN A 467 -21.12 6.67 -7.64
C GLN A 467 -20.96 5.91 -8.96
N HIS A 468 -20.75 4.59 -8.87
CA HIS A 468 -20.55 3.72 -10.02
C HIS A 468 -19.47 4.24 -10.97
N LEU A 469 -18.42 4.85 -10.46
CA LEU A 469 -17.33 5.38 -11.28
C LEU A 469 -16.22 4.35 -11.45
N ASN A 470 -15.53 4.45 -12.58
CA ASN A 470 -14.29 3.75 -12.86
C ASN A 470 -13.18 4.80 -12.95
N ILE A 471 -12.25 4.84 -12.01
CA ILE A 471 -11.18 5.86 -11.97
C ILE A 471 -9.83 5.16 -12.01
N HIS A 472 -9.07 5.37 -13.07
CA HIS A 472 -7.82 4.66 -13.31
C HIS A 472 -6.68 5.63 -13.66
N ASN A 473 -5.44 5.22 -13.40
CA ASN A 473 -4.23 5.89 -13.89
C ASN A 473 -4.21 7.41 -13.58
N VAL A 474 -4.25 7.74 -12.30
CA VAL A 474 -4.16 9.13 -11.83
C VAL A 474 -2.88 9.34 -11.01
N THR A 475 -2.22 10.49 -11.15
CA THR A 475 -0.90 10.67 -10.51
C THR A 475 -0.98 11.09 -9.05
N ASP A 476 -2.01 11.85 -8.66
CA ASP A 476 -2.10 12.45 -7.32
C ASP A 476 -3.31 11.92 -6.56
N TYR A 477 -4.52 12.33 -6.94
CA TYR A 477 -5.76 12.00 -6.23
C TYR A 477 -6.76 11.34 -7.18
N ALA A 478 -7.34 10.19 -6.81
CA ALA A 478 -8.52 9.71 -7.54
C ALA A 478 -9.73 10.60 -7.23
N ILE A 479 -10.00 10.84 -5.94
CA ILE A 479 -11.04 11.79 -5.49
C ILE A 479 -10.47 12.72 -4.42
N ASN A 480 -10.37 14.00 -4.77
CA ASN A 480 -10.00 15.06 -3.83
C ASN A 480 -11.27 15.72 -3.29
N ALA A 481 -11.65 15.37 -2.06
CA ALA A 481 -12.86 15.86 -1.41
C ALA A 481 -12.62 16.89 -0.31
N GLN A 482 -11.40 17.42 -0.16
CA GLN A 482 -11.02 18.17 1.02
C GLN A 482 -11.92 19.39 1.30
N SER A 483 -12.15 19.66 2.59
CA SER A 483 -12.97 20.77 3.08
C SER A 483 -14.42 20.76 2.55
N SER A 484 -14.98 19.60 2.25
CA SER A 484 -16.35 19.46 1.74
C SER A 484 -17.36 19.12 2.84
N ASN A 485 -18.65 19.32 2.57
CA ASN A 485 -19.72 19.00 3.52
C ASN A 485 -20.67 17.94 2.94
N VAL A 486 -20.88 16.85 3.66
CA VAL A 486 -21.72 15.70 3.30
C VAL A 486 -21.48 15.12 1.90
N PRO A 487 -20.23 14.85 1.47
CA PRO A 487 -20.00 14.12 0.22
C PRO A 487 -20.40 12.63 0.38
N THR A 488 -21.01 12.07 -0.65
CA THR A 488 -21.26 10.62 -0.78
C THR A 488 -20.39 10.07 -1.88
N ILE A 489 -19.50 9.13 -1.55
CA ILE A 489 -18.56 8.50 -2.46
C ILE A 489 -18.77 7.00 -2.32
N ALA A 490 -19.53 6.40 -3.24
CA ALA A 490 -19.95 5.02 -3.08
C ALA A 490 -19.96 4.18 -4.35
N ASN A 491 -19.70 2.88 -4.24
CA ASN A 491 -19.76 1.93 -5.36
C ASN A 491 -18.80 2.27 -6.51
N ASN A 492 -17.61 2.80 -6.20
CA ASN A 492 -16.61 3.15 -7.21
C ASN A 492 -15.50 2.10 -7.29
N LEU A 493 -14.97 1.88 -8.49
CA LEU A 493 -13.74 1.14 -8.75
C LEU A 493 -12.62 2.15 -9.02
N ILE A 494 -11.55 2.08 -8.24
CA ILE A 494 -10.42 3.00 -8.29
C ILE A 494 -9.12 2.20 -8.33
N ASP A 495 -8.29 2.38 -9.35
CA ASP A 495 -6.97 1.74 -9.38
C ASP A 495 -5.86 2.60 -10.01
N ARG A 496 -4.61 2.22 -9.73
CA ARG A 496 -3.40 2.86 -10.25
C ARG A 496 -3.39 4.35 -9.97
N VAL A 497 -3.31 4.68 -8.69
CA VAL A 497 -3.28 6.04 -8.16
C VAL A 497 -1.91 6.32 -7.55
N GLY A 498 -1.25 7.41 -7.95
CA GLY A 498 0.13 7.67 -7.54
C GLY A 498 0.32 8.13 -6.10
N VAL A 499 -0.70 8.73 -5.44
CA VAL A 499 -0.60 9.18 -4.04
C VAL A 499 -1.81 8.79 -3.18
N ASN A 500 -2.98 9.41 -3.39
CA ASN A 500 -4.15 9.24 -2.51
C ASN A 500 -5.38 8.75 -3.28
N GLY A 501 -6.04 7.71 -2.76
CA GLY A 501 -7.31 7.24 -3.34
C GLY A 501 -8.42 8.26 -3.13
N ILE A 502 -8.97 8.31 -1.92
CA ILE A 502 -10.04 9.24 -1.53
C ILE A 502 -9.56 10.10 -0.36
N SER A 503 -9.49 11.41 -0.55
CA SER A 503 -9.08 12.35 0.51
C SER A 503 -10.23 13.26 0.93
N ALA A 504 -10.82 13.01 2.10
CA ALA A 504 -11.86 13.86 2.70
C ALA A 504 -11.32 14.71 3.87
N ILE A 505 -10.02 15.03 3.89
CA ILE A 505 -9.40 15.85 4.93
C ILE A 505 -10.20 17.16 5.14
N ASN A 506 -10.50 17.51 6.39
CA ASN A 506 -11.30 18.67 6.80
C ASN A 506 -12.74 18.68 6.26
N SER A 507 -13.21 17.59 5.67
CA SER A 507 -14.61 17.45 5.28
C SER A 507 -15.46 17.07 6.48
N THR A 508 -16.76 17.27 6.39
CA THR A 508 -17.71 16.93 7.46
C THR A 508 -18.72 15.90 6.95
N ASN A 509 -18.97 14.86 7.75
CA ASN A 509 -20.00 13.84 7.52
C ASN A 509 -19.90 13.18 6.14
N ALA A 510 -18.69 12.82 5.70
CA ALA A 510 -18.52 12.08 4.45
C ALA A 510 -19.05 10.65 4.59
N LEU A 511 -19.75 10.14 3.57
CA LEU A 511 -20.07 8.73 3.43
C LEU A 511 -19.16 8.14 2.35
N ILE A 512 -18.25 7.26 2.75
CA ILE A 512 -17.29 6.58 1.87
C ILE A 512 -17.59 5.08 1.97
N ASP A 513 -18.44 4.58 1.07
CA ASP A 513 -19.06 3.26 1.23
C ASP A 513 -18.93 2.36 -0.01
N SER A 514 -18.64 1.08 0.20
CA SER A 514 -18.69 0.07 -0.88
C SER A 514 -17.80 0.38 -2.09
N ASN A 515 -16.63 1.01 -1.88
CA ASN A 515 -15.65 1.25 -2.95
C ASN A 515 -14.59 0.14 -3.01
N GLU A 516 -14.08 -0.13 -4.21
CA GLU A 516 -12.92 -0.99 -4.45
C GLU A 516 -11.73 -0.12 -4.86
N LEU A 517 -10.67 -0.12 -4.05
CA LEU A 517 -9.45 0.64 -4.29
C LEU A 517 -8.25 -0.33 -4.38
N ALA A 518 -7.53 -0.30 -5.49
CA ALA A 518 -6.32 -1.10 -5.68
C ALA A 518 -5.14 -0.24 -6.15
N GLU A 519 -3.90 -0.66 -5.89
CA GLU A 519 -2.71 0.01 -6.46
C GLU A 519 -2.66 1.51 -6.14
N ILE A 520 -2.73 1.85 -4.84
CA ILE A 520 -2.69 3.22 -4.35
C ILE A 520 -1.31 3.52 -3.75
N GLY A 521 -0.61 4.50 -4.30
CA GLY A 521 0.77 4.81 -3.95
C GLY A 521 1.78 3.76 -4.41
N GLN A 522 1.36 2.82 -5.26
CA GLN A 522 2.20 1.82 -5.93
C GLN A 522 1.49 1.25 -7.15
N PHE A 523 2.25 0.68 -8.10
CA PHE A 523 1.71 -0.06 -9.25
C PHE A 523 2.22 -1.50 -9.23
N VAL A 524 1.34 -2.47 -9.46
CA VAL A 524 1.62 -3.89 -9.32
C VAL A 524 1.29 -4.65 -10.60
N LYS A 525 2.23 -5.49 -11.05
CA LYS A 525 2.01 -6.40 -12.17
C LYS A 525 2.41 -7.82 -11.78
N ALA A 526 1.50 -8.77 -11.96
CA ALA A 526 1.70 -10.18 -11.61
C ALA A 526 2.21 -10.38 -10.16
N GLY A 527 1.67 -9.60 -9.21
CA GLY A 527 2.00 -9.69 -7.79
C GLY A 527 3.34 -9.05 -7.39
N LYS A 528 4.01 -8.32 -8.31
CA LYS A 528 5.24 -7.58 -8.03
C LYS A 528 5.04 -6.10 -8.27
N SER A 529 5.63 -5.26 -7.41
CA SER A 529 5.68 -3.82 -7.66
C SER A 529 6.48 -3.56 -8.94
N ILE A 530 5.93 -2.72 -9.82
CA ILE A 530 6.59 -2.20 -11.03
C ILE A 530 6.85 -0.70 -10.96
N SER A 531 6.31 -0.02 -9.95
CA SER A 531 6.66 1.36 -9.63
C SER A 531 7.88 1.40 -8.69
N ILE A 532 8.72 2.42 -8.86
CA ILE A 532 9.66 2.86 -7.82
C ILE A 532 8.88 3.40 -6.61
N PRO A 533 9.46 3.41 -5.39
CA PRO A 533 8.79 3.92 -4.19
C PRO A 533 8.26 5.34 -4.40
N LEU A 534 6.93 5.50 -4.43
CA LEU A 534 6.29 6.80 -4.68
C LEU A 534 6.20 7.61 -3.37
N ARG A 535 5.76 8.87 -3.50
CA ARG A 535 5.45 9.71 -2.34
C ARG A 535 4.42 9.02 -1.46
N SER A 536 4.64 9.04 -0.15
CA SER A 536 3.72 8.44 0.81
C SER A 536 2.33 9.10 0.76
N GLY A 537 1.31 8.26 0.71
CA GLY A 537 -0.09 8.67 0.71
C GLY A 537 -0.97 7.69 1.50
N VAL A 538 -2.27 7.82 1.30
CA VAL A 538 -3.28 6.99 1.95
C VAL A 538 -4.36 6.56 0.97
N SER A 539 -4.87 5.33 1.12
CA SER A 539 -5.99 4.86 0.30
C SER A 539 -7.27 5.63 0.59
N ILE A 540 -7.67 5.74 1.86
CA ILE A 540 -8.81 6.56 2.29
C ILE A 540 -8.45 7.45 3.48
N PHE A 541 -8.75 8.74 3.39
CA PHE A 541 -8.72 9.67 4.52
C PHE A 541 -10.13 10.15 4.86
N GLY A 542 -10.68 9.72 5.98
CA GLY A 542 -11.97 10.17 6.52
C GLY A 542 -11.89 11.56 7.16
N GLY A 543 -12.81 12.46 6.79
CA GLY A 543 -12.97 13.78 7.43
C GLY A 543 -13.64 13.69 8.81
N LEU A 544 -14.06 14.81 9.37
CA LEU A 544 -14.80 14.90 10.64
C LEU A 544 -16.14 14.17 10.54
N GLY A 545 -16.43 13.24 11.45
CA GLY A 545 -17.75 12.60 11.51
C GLY A 545 -18.07 11.66 10.34
N SER A 546 -17.06 11.13 9.64
CA SER A 546 -17.29 10.33 8.43
C SER A 546 -17.64 8.88 8.76
N ILE A 547 -18.36 8.25 7.83
CA ILE A 547 -18.59 6.80 7.81
C ILE A 547 -17.74 6.24 6.67
N VAL A 548 -16.80 5.36 7.01
CA VAL A 548 -15.93 4.64 6.06
C VAL A 548 -16.27 3.16 6.17
N SER A 549 -17.13 2.67 5.28
CA SER A 549 -17.76 1.35 5.41
C SER A 549 -17.68 0.49 4.15
N ASN A 550 -17.64 -0.83 4.32
CA ASN A 550 -17.75 -1.81 3.23
C ASN A 550 -16.71 -1.70 2.09
N ASN A 551 -15.62 -0.93 2.26
CA ASN A 551 -14.63 -0.75 1.21
C ASN A 551 -13.68 -1.95 1.13
N SER A 552 -13.16 -2.23 -0.07
CA SER A 552 -12.14 -3.25 -0.31
C SER A 552 -10.87 -2.57 -0.81
N LEU A 553 -9.81 -2.61 -0.03
CA LEU A 553 -8.54 -1.93 -0.30
C LEU A 553 -7.43 -2.96 -0.48
N SER A 554 -6.68 -2.91 -1.58
CA SER A 554 -5.55 -3.81 -1.83
C SER A 554 -4.34 -3.13 -2.47
N ASP A 555 -3.16 -3.69 -2.23
CA ASP A 555 -1.91 -3.24 -2.85
C ASP A 555 -1.67 -1.74 -2.63
N ILE A 556 -1.44 -1.36 -1.38
CA ILE A 556 -1.30 0.03 -0.94
C ILE A 556 0.15 0.33 -0.54
N GLY A 557 0.77 1.31 -1.18
CA GLY A 557 2.16 1.71 -0.94
C GLY A 557 2.37 2.30 0.46
N GLY A 558 1.40 3.10 0.91
CA GLY A 558 1.35 3.72 2.23
C GLY A 558 0.26 3.18 3.14
N TYR A 559 -0.44 4.08 3.82
CA TYR A 559 -1.49 3.75 4.79
C TYR A 559 -2.78 3.28 4.13
N GLY A 560 -3.51 2.36 4.76
CA GLY A 560 -4.84 1.97 4.32
C GLY A 560 -5.87 3.08 4.58
N ILE A 561 -6.32 3.20 5.82
CA ILE A 561 -7.33 4.18 6.26
C ILE A 561 -6.74 5.09 7.34
N ARG A 562 -6.93 6.40 7.17
CA ARG A 562 -6.71 7.44 8.19
C ARG A 562 -8.00 8.21 8.43
N SER A 563 -8.12 8.89 9.57
CA SER A 563 -9.30 9.69 9.86
C SER A 563 -8.99 10.95 10.68
N GLN A 564 -9.96 11.86 10.73
CA GLN A 564 -10.11 12.82 11.83
C GLN A 564 -11.04 12.25 12.90
N ARG A 565 -11.53 13.10 13.81
CA ARG A 565 -12.38 12.71 14.95
C ARG A 565 -13.78 12.27 14.53
N ASP A 566 -14.44 11.55 15.43
CA ASP A 566 -15.85 11.13 15.35
C ASP A 566 -16.17 10.20 14.17
N ASN A 567 -15.19 9.44 13.68
CA ASN A 567 -15.40 8.54 12.54
C ASN A 567 -15.96 7.18 12.96
N LEU A 568 -16.73 6.56 12.07
CA LEU A 568 -17.03 5.14 12.09
C LEU A 568 -16.30 4.46 10.92
N ILE A 569 -15.33 3.61 11.24
CA ILE A 569 -14.56 2.83 10.27
C ILE A 569 -14.96 1.37 10.44
N GLU A 570 -15.80 0.86 9.55
CA GLU A 570 -16.38 -0.47 9.74
C GLU A 570 -16.46 -1.38 8.52
N THR A 571 -16.39 -2.69 8.72
CA THR A 571 -16.66 -3.69 7.65
C THR A 571 -15.80 -3.54 6.39
N ASN A 572 -14.64 -2.89 6.50
CA ASN A 572 -13.69 -2.76 5.39
C ASN A 572 -12.79 -4.00 5.32
N LEU A 573 -12.41 -4.40 4.10
CA LEU A 573 -11.29 -5.29 3.85
C LEU A 573 -10.07 -4.44 3.49
N ILE A 574 -8.98 -4.56 4.24
CA ILE A 574 -7.70 -3.95 3.90
C ILE A 574 -6.66 -5.05 3.78
N GLN A 575 -6.00 -5.17 2.62
CA GLN A 575 -4.93 -6.15 2.42
C GLN A 575 -3.70 -5.59 1.73
N ARG A 576 -2.50 -6.09 2.08
CA ARG A 576 -1.23 -5.71 1.43
C ARG A 576 -0.97 -4.21 1.42
N SER A 577 -1.05 -3.58 2.60
CA SER A 577 -0.71 -2.17 2.81
C SER A 577 0.74 -1.98 3.29
N CYS A 578 1.20 -0.72 3.31
CA CYS A 578 2.54 -0.32 3.74
C CYS A 578 3.67 -0.98 2.93
N ALA A 579 3.50 -1.11 1.60
CA ALA A 579 4.48 -1.79 0.75
C ALA A 579 5.83 -1.05 0.63
N PHE A 580 5.85 0.29 0.83
CA PHE A 580 7.07 1.11 0.69
C PHE A 580 7.57 1.74 1.99
N ILE A 581 6.78 1.71 3.08
CA ILE A 581 7.14 2.36 4.35
C ILE A 581 7.03 1.41 5.54
N SER A 582 7.69 1.77 6.64
CA SER A 582 7.61 1.13 7.96
C SER A 582 6.88 2.08 8.91
N ASP A 583 6.68 1.68 10.17
CA ASP A 583 5.92 2.46 11.16
C ASP A 583 4.58 2.98 10.60
N CYS A 584 3.90 2.06 9.91
CA CYS A 584 2.71 2.30 9.11
C CYS A 584 1.63 1.30 9.52
N SER A 585 0.38 1.54 9.10
CA SER A 585 -0.71 0.59 9.37
C SER A 585 -1.78 0.51 8.29
N ALA A 586 -2.56 -0.58 8.37
CA ALA A 586 -3.79 -0.69 7.59
C ALA A 586 -4.85 0.31 8.06
N ILE A 587 -4.98 0.53 9.38
CA ILE A 587 -5.85 1.57 9.95
C ILE A 587 -5.04 2.37 10.98
N TYR A 588 -4.84 3.66 10.70
CA TYR A 588 -4.10 4.58 11.56
C TYR A 588 -5.03 5.65 12.14
N VAL A 589 -5.03 5.77 13.47
CA VAL A 589 -5.78 6.78 14.23
C VAL A 589 -4.87 7.39 15.29
N ASP A 590 -5.01 8.69 15.52
CA ASP A 590 -4.09 9.51 16.31
C ASP A 590 -4.88 10.51 17.19
N PRO A 591 -4.25 11.46 17.91
CA PRO A 591 -4.99 12.46 18.68
C PRO A 591 -5.91 13.36 17.86
N ALA A 592 -5.81 13.42 16.53
CA ALA A 592 -6.77 14.11 15.67
C ALA A 592 -8.02 13.26 15.40
N SER A 593 -7.99 11.97 15.74
CA SER A 593 -9.02 10.94 15.52
C SER A 593 -9.89 10.64 16.74
N LEU A 594 -10.03 11.58 17.69
CA LEU A 594 -10.76 11.35 18.94
C LEU A 594 -12.17 10.79 18.74
N ARG A 595 -12.58 9.86 19.62
CA ARG A 595 -13.91 9.21 19.61
C ARG A 595 -14.23 8.41 18.35
N THR A 596 -13.23 8.07 17.54
CA THR A 596 -13.40 7.18 16.40
C THR A 596 -13.63 5.74 16.86
N THR A 597 -14.54 5.05 16.17
CA THR A 597 -14.82 3.62 16.33
C THR A 597 -14.30 2.87 15.12
N VAL A 598 -13.44 1.89 15.35
CA VAL A 598 -12.90 0.96 14.36
C VAL A 598 -13.49 -0.42 14.63
N GLN A 599 -14.44 -0.86 13.81
CA GLN A 599 -15.17 -2.10 14.09
C GLN A 599 -15.36 -3.06 12.93
N ASN A 600 -15.32 -4.37 13.19
CA ASN A 600 -15.66 -5.41 12.22
C ASN A 600 -14.87 -5.33 10.89
N ASN A 601 -13.65 -4.80 10.90
CA ASN A 601 -12.79 -4.75 9.71
C ASN A 601 -11.97 -6.05 9.59
N LEU A 602 -11.66 -6.43 8.35
CA LEU A 602 -10.75 -7.53 8.03
C LEU A 602 -9.43 -6.96 7.52
N VAL A 603 -8.36 -7.13 8.29
CA VAL A 603 -7.00 -6.68 7.95
C VAL A 603 -6.11 -7.88 7.67
N LEU A 604 -5.49 -7.92 6.49
CA LEU A 604 -4.65 -9.03 6.04
C LEU A 604 -3.32 -8.54 5.47
N ASP A 605 -2.21 -9.13 5.89
CA ASP A 605 -0.89 -8.96 5.27
C ASP A 605 -0.42 -7.49 5.20
N VAL A 606 -0.20 -6.84 6.36
CA VAL A 606 0.46 -5.53 6.39
C VAL A 606 1.96 -5.74 6.26
N LEU A 607 2.54 -5.27 5.14
CA LEU A 607 3.86 -5.72 4.69
C LEU A 607 4.99 -5.09 5.49
N GLY A 608 5.00 -3.76 5.52
CA GLY A 608 6.10 -2.95 6.02
C GLY A 608 7.36 -3.06 5.17
N ASN A 609 8.09 -1.97 5.02
CA ASN A 609 9.34 -1.96 4.26
C ASN A 609 10.39 -1.08 4.93
N ILE A 610 11.61 -1.60 5.13
CA ILE A 610 12.74 -0.91 5.77
C ILE A 610 13.84 -0.50 4.78
N ASP A 611 13.67 -0.77 3.48
CA ASP A 611 14.62 -0.35 2.44
C ASP A 611 14.77 1.18 2.42
N GLY A 612 16.00 1.68 2.43
CA GLY A 612 16.27 3.11 2.58
C GLY A 612 16.04 3.69 4.00
N THR A 613 15.86 2.87 5.04
CA THR A 613 15.95 3.35 6.45
C THR A 613 17.37 3.24 6.98
N PRO A 614 17.71 3.95 8.08
CA PRO A 614 18.95 3.74 8.83
C PRO A 614 19.15 2.28 9.27
N ASP A 615 20.40 1.85 9.38
CA ASP A 615 20.72 0.50 9.85
C ASP A 615 20.19 0.25 11.27
N GLY A 616 19.70 -0.96 11.52
CA GLY A 616 19.11 -1.35 12.80
C GLY A 616 17.66 -0.89 13.01
N THR A 617 17.04 -0.26 12.01
CA THR A 617 15.61 0.09 12.05
C THR A 617 14.76 -1.17 12.09
N SER A 618 13.75 -1.18 12.96
CA SER A 618 12.81 -2.30 13.10
C SER A 618 11.66 -2.15 12.11
N LYS A 619 11.22 -3.26 11.52
CA LYS A 619 10.07 -3.26 10.61
C LYS A 619 8.76 -3.26 11.39
N LEU A 620 8.11 -2.11 11.47
CA LEU A 620 6.84 -1.92 12.16
C LEU A 620 5.71 -1.84 11.13
N ALA A 621 4.99 -2.96 10.97
CA ALA A 621 3.83 -3.06 10.10
C ALA A 621 2.61 -3.36 10.96
N ASN A 622 1.87 -2.33 11.36
CA ASN A 622 0.79 -2.45 12.33
C ASN A 622 -0.55 -2.76 11.63
N GLY A 623 -1.40 -3.61 12.21
CA GLY A 623 -2.76 -3.80 11.72
C GLY A 623 -3.62 -2.56 11.98
N ILE A 624 -3.90 -2.31 13.26
CA ILE A 624 -4.62 -1.13 13.74
C ILE A 624 -3.70 -0.36 14.70
N TYR A 625 -3.40 0.89 14.39
CA TYR A 625 -2.45 1.71 15.14
C TYR A 625 -3.14 2.92 15.76
N LEU A 626 -3.20 2.94 17.09
CA LEU A 626 -3.64 4.04 17.94
C LEU A 626 -2.40 4.80 18.40
N ASP A 627 -2.01 5.79 17.60
CA ASP A 627 -0.71 6.43 17.72
C ASP A 627 -0.70 7.62 18.69
N ASP A 628 0.47 7.84 19.25
CA ASP A 628 0.94 8.95 20.07
C ASP A 628 -0.11 9.74 20.87
N GLY A 629 -0.73 9.10 21.87
CA GLY A 629 -1.69 9.76 22.75
C GLY A 629 -3.15 9.68 22.26
N ALA A 630 -3.42 8.86 21.25
CA ALA A 630 -4.77 8.45 20.86
C ALA A 630 -5.56 7.97 22.10
N SER A 631 -6.69 8.65 22.38
CA SER A 631 -7.48 8.42 23.59
C SER A 631 -8.98 8.42 23.34
N GLY A 632 -9.70 7.59 24.10
CA GLY A 632 -11.16 7.50 24.03
C GLY A 632 -11.69 6.84 22.77
N MET A 633 -10.91 5.98 22.13
CA MET A 633 -11.29 5.25 20.91
C MET A 633 -11.79 3.85 21.20
N SER A 634 -12.52 3.26 20.26
CA SER A 634 -12.98 1.86 20.34
C SER A 634 -12.47 1.05 19.14
N VAL A 635 -11.86 -0.10 19.41
CA VAL A 635 -11.39 -1.08 18.42
C VAL A 635 -12.10 -2.40 18.72
N THR A 636 -13.16 -2.70 17.98
CA THR A 636 -14.09 -3.78 18.36
C THR A 636 -14.41 -4.75 17.23
N GLY A 637 -14.34 -6.07 17.47
CA GLY A 637 -14.82 -7.06 16.49
C GLY A 637 -13.95 -7.21 15.23
N ASN A 638 -12.76 -6.60 15.18
CA ASN A 638 -11.90 -6.66 14.00
C ASN A 638 -11.18 -8.02 13.90
N THR A 639 -10.92 -8.47 12.68
CA THR A 639 -10.12 -9.65 12.36
C THR A 639 -8.80 -9.21 11.74
N VAL A 640 -7.66 -9.56 12.36
CA VAL A 640 -6.34 -9.07 11.93
C VAL A 640 -5.33 -10.22 11.83
N ASN A 641 -4.63 -10.31 10.70
CA ASN A 641 -3.58 -11.30 10.45
C ASN A 641 -2.49 -10.78 9.52
N GLY A 642 -1.28 -11.35 9.66
CA GLY A 642 -0.18 -11.11 8.73
C GLY A 642 0.48 -9.75 8.95
N THR A 643 0.66 -9.33 10.21
CA THR A 643 1.26 -8.03 10.55
C THR A 643 2.47 -8.19 11.47
N THR A 644 3.22 -7.12 11.75
CA THR A 644 4.20 -7.10 12.86
C THR A 644 3.47 -7.07 14.20
N ASN A 645 2.55 -6.10 14.36
CA ASN A 645 1.70 -5.95 15.54
C ASN A 645 0.24 -5.82 15.11
N ALA A 646 -0.66 -6.67 15.64
CA ALA A 646 -2.05 -6.62 15.19
C ALA A 646 -2.76 -5.34 15.65
N ILE A 647 -2.59 -4.97 16.92
CA ILE A 647 -3.07 -3.71 17.50
C ILE A 647 -1.92 -3.07 18.28
N HIS A 648 -1.62 -1.80 17.98
CA HIS A 648 -0.60 -1.02 18.68
C HIS A 648 -1.23 0.22 19.31
N ILE A 649 -1.10 0.36 20.62
CA ILE A 649 -1.50 1.53 21.41
C ILE A 649 -0.23 2.23 21.88
N HIS A 650 0.04 3.40 21.32
CA HIS A 650 1.25 4.17 21.60
C HIS A 650 0.90 5.44 22.37
N ASN A 651 1.40 5.54 23.60
CA ASN A 651 1.12 6.60 24.56
C ASN A 651 -0.39 6.87 24.82
N GLY A 652 -1.27 5.96 24.39
CA GLY A 652 -2.72 6.15 24.33
C GLY A 652 -3.47 5.64 25.55
N SER A 653 -4.46 6.41 26.01
CA SER A 653 -5.20 6.14 27.26
C SER A 653 -6.71 6.08 27.06
N GLN A 654 -7.43 5.37 27.93
CA GLN A 654 -8.91 5.26 27.90
C GLN A 654 -9.47 4.72 26.58
N ASN A 655 -8.73 3.83 25.91
CA ASN A 655 -9.19 3.15 24.71
C ASN A 655 -9.81 1.79 25.06
N THR A 656 -10.77 1.35 24.26
CA THR A 656 -11.40 0.02 24.39
C THR A 656 -10.98 -0.86 23.23
N VAL A 657 -10.34 -2.00 23.52
CA VAL A 657 -9.99 -3.04 22.57
C VAL A 657 -10.79 -4.29 22.93
N SER A 658 -11.83 -4.60 22.17
CA SER A 658 -12.74 -5.68 22.54
C SER A 658 -13.17 -6.60 21.42
N GLN A 659 -13.37 -7.88 21.72
CA GLN A 659 -13.96 -8.85 20.76
C GLN A 659 -13.18 -8.99 19.44
N ASN A 660 -11.90 -8.61 19.39
CA ASN A 660 -11.10 -8.74 18.18
C ASN A 660 -10.54 -10.16 18.05
N LEU A 661 -10.44 -10.65 16.81
CA LEU A 661 -9.76 -11.89 16.46
C LEU A 661 -8.38 -11.54 15.89
N LEU A 662 -7.33 -11.85 16.66
CA LEU A 662 -5.94 -11.56 16.32
C LEU A 662 -5.19 -12.88 16.14
N TYR A 663 -4.87 -13.21 14.90
CA TYR A 663 -4.18 -14.43 14.52
C TYR A 663 -2.88 -14.07 13.81
N GLY A 664 -1.79 -14.77 14.09
CA GLY A 664 -0.58 -14.76 13.26
C GLY A 664 0.06 -13.39 13.05
N ASN A 665 1.11 -13.09 13.82
CA ASN A 665 1.87 -11.84 13.73
C ASN A 665 3.36 -12.08 14.00
N GLN A 666 4.23 -11.24 13.44
CA GLN A 666 5.68 -11.43 13.53
C GLN A 666 6.18 -11.20 14.97
N ASP A 667 5.63 -10.20 15.67
CA ASP A 667 6.12 -9.80 17.00
C ASP A 667 5.05 -9.81 18.12
N ARG A 668 3.90 -9.13 17.98
CA ARG A 668 2.88 -9.08 19.05
C ARG A 668 1.47 -9.08 18.48
N LEU A 669 0.48 -9.53 19.27
CA LEU A 669 -0.93 -9.30 18.90
C LEU A 669 -1.36 -7.92 19.39
N ILE A 670 -1.21 -7.64 20.68
CA ILE A 670 -1.48 -6.33 21.26
C ILE A 670 -0.18 -5.76 21.83
N TRP A 671 0.17 -4.56 21.42
CA TRP A 671 1.31 -3.82 21.96
C TRP A 671 0.85 -2.51 22.60
N GLN A 672 1.05 -2.37 23.91
CA GLN A 672 0.90 -1.12 24.63
C GLN A 672 2.28 -0.54 24.94
N GLN A 673 2.58 0.61 24.36
CA GLN A 673 3.88 1.25 24.46
C GLN A 673 3.76 2.65 25.06
N GLU A 674 4.52 2.92 26.11
CA GLU A 674 4.74 4.26 26.65
C GLU A 674 6.22 4.62 26.54
N ASP A 675 6.58 5.47 25.59
CA ASP A 675 7.96 5.97 25.45
C ASP A 675 8.15 7.35 26.10
N ARG A 676 7.04 8.07 26.34
CA ARG A 676 6.98 9.37 27.02
C ARG A 676 5.64 9.58 27.71
N VAL A 677 5.62 10.42 28.74
CA VAL A 677 4.38 10.76 29.46
C VAL A 677 3.61 11.83 28.69
N ILE A 678 2.47 11.44 28.10
CA ILE A 678 1.50 12.36 27.48
C ILE A 678 0.19 12.29 28.28
N ASN A 679 -0.43 13.44 28.57
CA ASN A 679 -1.75 13.53 29.22
C ASN A 679 -1.92 12.68 30.50
N GLY A 680 -0.86 12.59 31.32
CA GLY A 680 -0.86 11.82 32.57
C GLY A 680 -0.36 10.38 32.45
N GLY A 681 0.11 9.97 31.27
CA GLY A 681 0.67 8.65 30.99
C GLY A 681 -0.36 7.67 30.42
N LEU A 682 0.12 6.53 29.95
CA LEU A 682 -0.68 5.45 29.40
C LEU A 682 -1.48 4.78 30.54
N GLN A 683 -2.81 4.97 30.54
CA GLN A 683 -3.66 4.44 31.60
C GLN A 683 -5.12 4.20 31.18
N GLY A 684 -5.77 3.28 31.89
CA GLY A 684 -7.21 3.09 31.85
C GLY A 684 -7.75 2.54 30.53
N ASN A 685 -6.90 1.88 29.72
CA ASN A 685 -7.39 1.13 28.56
C ASN A 685 -8.18 -0.11 29.04
N ILE A 686 -9.05 -0.63 28.18
CA ILE A 686 -9.87 -1.82 28.45
C ILE A 686 -9.56 -2.84 27.36
N ILE A 687 -9.07 -4.03 27.73
CA ILE A 687 -8.76 -5.12 26.81
C ILE A 687 -9.64 -6.32 27.19
N THR A 688 -10.70 -6.59 26.43
CA THR A 688 -11.70 -7.59 26.85
C THR A 688 -12.29 -8.42 25.71
N GLY A 689 -12.53 -9.72 25.95
CA GLY A 689 -13.22 -10.56 24.96
C GLY A 689 -12.41 -10.86 23.69
N ASN A 690 -11.11 -10.56 23.66
CA ASN A 690 -10.31 -10.75 22.45
C ASN A 690 -9.85 -12.20 22.30
N GLN A 691 -9.80 -12.68 21.06
CA GLN A 691 -9.27 -13.97 20.67
C GLN A 691 -7.82 -13.79 20.22
N LEU A 692 -6.87 -14.28 21.03
CA LEU A 692 -5.45 -13.98 20.92
C LEU A 692 -4.66 -15.25 20.57
N PHE A 693 -4.30 -15.40 19.29
CA PHE A 693 -3.65 -16.60 18.78
C PHE A 693 -2.29 -16.31 18.12
N PRO A 694 -1.18 -16.28 18.89
CA PRO A 694 0.16 -16.19 18.32
C PRO A 694 0.50 -17.47 17.55
N THR A 695 1.24 -17.36 16.44
CA THR A 695 1.66 -18.50 15.60
C THR A 695 3.17 -18.74 15.62
N THR A 696 3.90 -17.93 16.39
CA THR A 696 5.32 -18.11 16.64
C THR A 696 5.57 -17.91 18.12
N ASN A 697 6.68 -18.44 18.61
CA ASN A 697 7.11 -18.24 19.98
C ASN A 697 8.03 -17.00 20.14
N LYS A 698 8.31 -16.29 19.04
CA LYS A 698 9.16 -15.09 19.03
C LYS A 698 8.44 -13.89 19.66
N GLY A 699 7.11 -13.95 19.68
CA GLY A 699 6.21 -12.93 20.18
C GLY A 699 5.37 -13.37 21.37
N VAL A 700 4.78 -12.40 22.06
CA VAL A 700 3.76 -12.61 23.10
C VAL A 700 2.40 -12.11 22.62
N ALA A 701 1.33 -12.63 23.21
CA ALA A 701 0.00 -12.14 22.87
C ALA A 701 -0.14 -10.66 23.24
N ILE A 702 0.30 -10.27 24.43
CA ILE A 702 0.27 -8.87 24.89
C ILE A 702 1.66 -8.44 25.37
N LEU A 703 2.16 -7.34 24.83
CA LEU A 703 3.34 -6.66 25.36
C LEU A 703 2.93 -5.31 25.95
N ASN A 704 3.22 -5.11 27.23
CA ASN A 704 3.14 -3.81 27.87
C ASN A 704 4.57 -3.31 28.12
N ASN A 705 4.91 -2.13 27.62
CA ASN A 705 6.19 -1.53 27.97
C ASN A 705 6.10 -0.04 28.27
N SER A 706 6.85 0.40 29.29
CA SER A 706 7.08 1.80 29.62
C SER A 706 8.57 2.08 29.72
N LEU A 707 9.04 3.11 29.01
CA LEU A 707 10.40 3.65 29.12
C LEU A 707 10.52 4.75 30.19
N VAL A 708 9.40 5.17 30.77
CA VAL A 708 9.31 6.33 31.68
C VAL A 708 8.70 5.99 33.04
N GLY A 709 8.17 4.79 33.22
CA GLY A 709 7.51 4.37 34.44
C GLY A 709 7.29 2.86 34.52
N ASN A 710 6.21 2.49 35.22
CA ASN A 710 5.71 1.11 35.31
C ASN A 710 4.42 0.97 34.49
N VAL A 711 3.99 -0.27 34.30
CA VAL A 711 2.84 -0.61 33.45
C VAL A 711 1.56 -0.90 34.25
N ASP A 712 1.58 -0.67 35.57
CA ASP A 712 0.53 -1.12 36.51
C ASP A 712 -0.86 -0.57 36.16
N LYS A 713 -0.92 0.60 35.52
CA LYS A 713 -2.16 1.34 35.21
C LYS A 713 -2.61 1.24 33.75
N PHE A 714 -1.85 0.55 32.90
CA PHE A 714 -2.05 0.58 31.45
C PHE A 714 -3.47 0.19 31.05
N ALA A 715 -3.93 -0.96 31.53
CA ALA A 715 -5.24 -1.48 31.18
C ALA A 715 -5.86 -2.38 32.26
N SER A 716 -7.18 -2.54 32.19
CA SER A 716 -7.90 -3.67 32.76
C SER A 716 -8.12 -4.75 31.72
N TYR A 717 -8.04 -6.01 32.14
CA TYR A 717 -8.17 -7.19 31.29
C TYR A 717 -9.30 -8.07 31.80
N ASP A 718 -10.18 -8.53 30.90
CA ASP A 718 -11.26 -9.43 31.27
C ASP A 718 -11.78 -10.27 30.09
N SER A 719 -12.09 -11.53 30.33
CA SER A 719 -12.72 -12.43 29.36
C SER A 719 -11.93 -12.58 28.04
N ASN A 720 -10.61 -12.43 28.02
CA ASN A 720 -9.82 -12.70 26.80
C ASN A 720 -9.48 -14.19 26.69
N HIS A 721 -9.36 -14.67 25.45
CA HIS A 721 -9.06 -16.06 25.12
C HIS A 721 -7.64 -16.15 24.54
N TYR A 722 -6.76 -16.93 25.16
CA TYR A 722 -5.35 -17.03 24.76
C TYR A 722 -5.01 -18.40 24.17
N SER A 723 -4.22 -18.42 23.11
CA SER A 723 -3.51 -19.64 22.69
C SER A 723 -2.13 -19.70 23.32
N THR A 724 -1.81 -20.84 23.93
CA THR A 724 -0.51 -21.18 24.50
C THR A 724 0.19 -22.33 23.74
N ILE A 725 -0.25 -22.63 22.51
CA ILE A 725 0.32 -23.71 21.68
C ILE A 725 1.82 -23.50 21.42
N TYR A 726 2.22 -22.27 21.10
CA TYR A 726 3.61 -21.93 20.74
C TYR A 726 4.43 -21.38 21.90
N SER A 727 3.79 -20.87 22.96
CA SER A 727 4.46 -20.37 24.15
C SER A 727 3.51 -20.39 25.36
N PRO A 728 3.96 -20.81 26.54
CA PRO A 728 3.18 -20.68 27.77
C PRO A 728 3.09 -19.22 28.26
N VAL A 729 3.97 -18.33 27.80
CA VAL A 729 3.96 -16.91 28.13
C VAL A 729 2.94 -16.18 27.24
N ILE A 730 1.94 -15.57 27.88
CA ILE A 730 0.88 -14.82 27.17
C ILE A 730 1.08 -13.30 27.25
N VAL A 731 1.69 -12.82 28.34
CA VAL A 731 1.92 -11.38 28.58
C VAL A 731 3.37 -11.16 28.99
N SER A 732 3.99 -10.12 28.44
CA SER A 732 5.25 -9.56 28.93
C SER A 732 5.06 -8.12 29.36
N GLU A 733 5.68 -7.76 30.47
CA GLU A 733 5.69 -6.40 31.02
C GLU A 733 7.13 -5.90 31.15
N TYR A 734 7.44 -4.76 30.53
CA TYR A 734 8.74 -4.09 30.60
C TYR A 734 8.61 -2.67 31.17
N GLY A 735 9.15 -2.43 32.35
CA GLY A 735 9.29 -1.09 32.94
C GLY A 735 10.76 -0.69 33.04
N THR A 736 11.02 0.52 33.56
CA THR A 736 12.38 1.05 33.72
C THR A 736 13.32 0.20 34.58
N SER A 737 12.79 -0.64 35.46
CA SER A 737 13.57 -1.47 36.39
C SER A 737 13.07 -2.91 36.52
N SER A 738 12.21 -3.38 35.62
CA SER A 738 11.54 -4.69 35.74
C SER A 738 11.19 -5.24 34.37
N LEU A 739 11.46 -6.52 34.16
CA LEU A 739 10.93 -7.28 33.04
C LEU A 739 10.32 -8.56 33.60
N THR A 740 9.05 -8.81 33.29
CA THR A 740 8.32 -9.96 33.81
C THR A 740 7.49 -10.60 32.71
N ASP A 741 7.59 -11.92 32.62
CA ASP A 741 6.76 -12.74 31.75
C ASP A 741 5.72 -13.48 32.58
N TYR A 742 4.50 -13.54 32.07
CA TYR A 742 3.39 -14.18 32.74
C TYR A 742 2.83 -15.32 31.90
N THR A 743 2.72 -16.50 32.52
CA THR A 743 1.76 -17.51 32.10
C THR A 743 0.34 -17.03 32.38
N PHE A 744 -0.68 -17.71 31.85
CA PHE A 744 -2.07 -17.31 32.07
C PHE A 744 -2.44 -17.23 33.56
N LEU A 745 -2.08 -18.24 34.36
CA LEU A 745 -2.37 -18.23 35.81
C LEU A 745 -1.51 -17.22 36.59
N ASP A 746 -0.24 -17.01 36.18
CA ASP A 746 0.60 -15.98 36.78
C ASP A 746 0.03 -14.58 36.51
N TRP A 747 -0.55 -14.36 35.33
CA TRP A 747 -1.17 -13.10 34.94
C TRP A 747 -2.37 -12.77 35.82
N GLN A 748 -3.24 -13.76 36.10
CA GLN A 748 -4.36 -13.61 37.03
C GLN A 748 -3.94 -13.23 38.45
N LYS A 749 -2.74 -13.67 38.86
CA LYS A 749 -2.16 -13.40 40.18
C LYS A 749 -1.20 -12.21 40.18
N ALA A 750 -1.00 -11.54 39.04
CA ALA A 750 -0.02 -10.48 38.90
C ALA A 750 -0.28 -9.36 39.93
N THR A 751 0.80 -8.82 40.48
CA THR A 751 0.76 -7.73 41.46
C THR A 751 1.39 -6.47 40.89
N THR A 752 1.03 -5.31 41.42
CA THR A 752 1.73 -4.06 41.16
C THR A 752 3.16 -4.11 41.73
N SER A 753 3.96 -3.12 41.35
CA SER A 753 5.27 -2.84 41.97
C SER A 753 5.24 -2.67 43.50
N THR A 754 4.07 -2.43 44.08
CA THR A 754 3.82 -2.29 45.53
C THR A 754 3.14 -3.52 46.15
N ASN A 755 3.17 -4.67 45.46
CA ASN A 755 2.56 -5.94 45.87
C ASN A 755 1.03 -5.91 46.04
N VAL A 756 0.32 -5.05 45.30
CA VAL A 756 -1.15 -5.04 45.26
C VAL A 756 -1.62 -5.96 44.14
N ILE A 757 -2.52 -6.90 44.42
CA ILE A 757 -3.06 -7.83 43.42
C ILE A 757 -3.84 -7.04 42.35
N ARG A 758 -3.53 -7.28 41.07
CA ARG A 758 -4.17 -6.61 39.93
C ARG A 758 -5.40 -7.35 39.40
N ASN A 759 -5.54 -8.65 39.69
CA ASN A 759 -6.66 -9.49 39.25
C ASN A 759 -6.86 -9.43 37.73
N ASN A 760 -5.76 -9.51 36.95
CA ASN A 760 -5.86 -9.36 35.51
C ASN A 760 -6.54 -10.58 34.89
N ASP A 761 -7.62 -10.36 34.13
CA ASP A 761 -8.25 -11.39 33.30
C ASP A 761 -8.81 -12.61 34.05
N LEU A 762 -9.46 -12.37 35.20
CA LEU A 762 -10.04 -13.45 36.02
C LEU A 762 -11.10 -14.29 35.29
N ASN A 763 -11.82 -13.70 34.33
CA ASN A 763 -12.80 -14.41 33.52
C ASN A 763 -12.27 -14.87 32.14
N GLY A 764 -10.97 -14.68 31.88
CA GLY A 764 -10.33 -15.18 30.67
C GLY A 764 -10.06 -16.69 30.72
N ASP A 765 -9.54 -17.23 29.62
CA ASP A 765 -9.13 -18.64 29.51
C ASP A 765 -8.02 -18.85 28.47
N ASN A 766 -7.49 -20.08 28.42
CA ASN A 766 -6.50 -20.50 27.43
C ASN A 766 -6.90 -21.82 26.71
N PRO A 767 -7.91 -21.81 25.83
CA PRO A 767 -8.55 -23.02 25.31
C PRO A 767 -7.76 -23.74 24.20
N ALA A 768 -6.61 -23.17 23.79
CA ALA A 768 -5.70 -23.75 22.81
C ALA A 768 -4.29 -23.86 23.41
N PRO A 769 -3.71 -25.07 23.58
CA PRO A 769 -4.32 -26.36 23.32
C PRO A 769 -5.47 -26.67 24.30
N ILE A 770 -6.31 -27.64 23.96
CA ILE A 770 -7.42 -28.04 24.84
C ILE A 770 -6.82 -28.76 26.06
N THR A 771 -6.96 -28.17 27.25
CA THR A 771 -6.26 -28.67 28.45
C THR A 771 -6.70 -30.05 28.92
N THR A 772 -7.81 -30.60 28.44
CA THR A 772 -8.25 -31.96 28.79
C THR A 772 -7.57 -33.06 27.95
N TYR A 773 -6.71 -32.68 27.01
CA TYR A 773 -6.01 -33.61 26.14
C TYR A 773 -4.53 -33.26 26.06
N SER A 774 -3.66 -34.24 26.26
CA SER A 774 -2.24 -34.06 26.04
C SER A 774 -1.93 -33.91 24.55
N LEU A 775 -0.88 -33.14 24.24
CA LEU A 775 -0.39 -32.96 22.86
C LEU A 775 0.19 -34.26 22.28
N GLY A 776 0.64 -35.17 23.12
CA GLY A 776 1.30 -36.40 22.69
C GLY A 776 1.81 -37.22 23.87
N THR A 777 2.22 -38.46 23.62
CA THR A 777 2.88 -39.27 24.65
C THR A 777 4.36 -38.89 24.76
N VAL A 778 4.89 -38.86 25.98
CA VAL A 778 6.28 -38.48 26.27
C VAL A 778 7.16 -39.72 26.38
N GLY A 779 8.33 -39.69 25.75
CA GLY A 779 9.34 -40.75 25.81
C GLY A 779 10.15 -40.75 27.11
N GLN A 780 11.26 -41.48 27.10
CA GLN A 780 12.21 -41.51 28.22
C GLN A 780 13.16 -40.29 28.19
N ASN A 781 13.68 -39.92 29.37
CA ASN A 781 14.72 -38.88 29.47
C ASN A 781 15.97 -39.29 28.67
N ILE A 782 16.40 -38.43 27.76
CA ILE A 782 17.58 -38.63 26.91
C ILE A 782 18.82 -37.90 27.43
N VAL A 783 18.69 -37.07 28.48
CA VAL A 783 19.84 -36.41 29.11
C VAL A 783 20.53 -37.37 30.07
N PRO A 784 21.82 -37.70 29.86
CA PRO A 784 22.57 -38.49 30.82
C PRO A 784 22.73 -37.76 32.15
N ASP A 785 22.48 -38.45 33.27
CA ASP A 785 22.72 -37.95 34.64
C ASP A 785 22.13 -36.55 34.92
N GLY A 786 20.89 -36.31 34.48
CA GLY A 786 20.18 -35.06 34.71
C GLY A 786 19.79 -34.81 36.17
N ASP A 787 19.82 -35.85 37.01
CA ASP A 787 19.51 -35.82 38.45
C ASP A 787 20.76 -35.78 39.35
N PHE A 788 21.96 -35.77 38.76
CA PHE A 788 23.25 -35.76 39.46
C PHE A 788 23.47 -36.99 40.38
N SER A 789 22.79 -38.11 40.12
CA SER A 789 22.94 -39.35 40.89
C SER A 789 24.32 -39.99 40.68
N ALA A 790 24.96 -39.77 39.53
CA ALA A 790 26.30 -40.25 39.20
C ALA A 790 27.39 -39.15 39.27
N GLY A 791 27.11 -38.00 39.90
CA GLY A 791 28.04 -36.89 40.09
C GLY A 791 27.83 -35.75 39.09
N LEU A 792 28.91 -35.24 38.49
CA LEU A 792 28.85 -34.18 37.47
C LEU A 792 28.80 -34.72 36.04
N GLN A 793 29.11 -35.99 35.77
CA GLN A 793 29.08 -36.64 34.44
C GLN A 793 29.12 -35.74 33.18
N SER A 794 30.17 -34.92 33.00
CA SER A 794 30.35 -33.99 31.85
C SER A 794 29.48 -32.72 31.82
N TRP A 795 28.72 -32.43 32.88
CA TRP A 795 28.22 -31.09 33.16
C TRP A 795 29.38 -30.10 33.24
N ALA A 796 29.23 -28.96 32.58
CA ALA A 796 30.29 -27.98 32.48
C ALA A 796 29.74 -26.56 32.64
N VAL A 797 30.62 -25.65 33.04
CA VAL A 797 30.35 -24.22 33.13
C VAL A 797 31.38 -23.44 32.33
N TRP A 798 31.00 -22.25 31.89
CA TRP A 798 31.90 -21.37 31.15
C TRP A 798 31.56 -19.90 31.39
N ASN A 799 32.58 -19.04 31.43
CA ASN A 799 32.46 -17.59 31.43
C ASN A 799 33.65 -16.94 30.70
N ALA A 800 33.50 -15.68 30.29
CA ALA A 800 34.56 -14.94 29.61
C ALA A 800 35.48 -14.19 30.61
N GLY A 801 36.75 -14.59 30.74
CA GLY A 801 37.73 -13.84 31.53
C GLY A 801 38.28 -14.58 32.76
N ALA A 802 39.21 -13.92 33.48
CA ALA A 802 39.84 -14.47 34.66
C ALA A 802 38.89 -14.49 35.88
N LEU A 803 39.04 -15.47 36.77
CA LEU A 803 38.04 -15.98 37.73
C LEU A 803 36.93 -16.76 37.02
N THR A 804 37.17 -18.06 36.89
CA THR A 804 36.30 -18.99 36.19
C THR A 804 35.08 -19.37 37.03
N SER A 805 33.93 -19.50 36.39
CA SER A 805 32.75 -20.14 36.97
C SER A 805 33.07 -21.57 37.42
N SER A 806 32.40 -22.05 38.46
CA SER A 806 32.52 -23.43 38.95
C SER A 806 31.16 -24.12 39.06
N ILE A 807 31.16 -25.45 39.02
CA ILE A 807 30.01 -26.29 39.34
C ILE A 807 30.43 -27.40 40.31
N ALA A 808 29.62 -27.67 41.33
CA ALA A 808 29.81 -28.75 42.29
C ALA A 808 28.50 -29.51 42.51
N VAL A 809 28.59 -30.79 42.87
CA VAL A 809 27.41 -31.55 43.33
C VAL A 809 27.23 -31.33 44.82
N GLU A 810 26.01 -31.03 45.23
CA GLU A 810 25.62 -30.97 46.64
C GLU A 810 24.25 -31.63 46.86
N GLY A 811 23.92 -31.89 48.13
CA GLY A 811 22.63 -32.47 48.52
C GLY A 811 21.53 -31.41 48.52
N CYS A 812 20.42 -31.65 47.82
CA CYS A 812 19.43 -30.62 47.49
C CYS A 812 17.98 -30.99 47.86
N LEU A 813 17.81 -31.78 48.92
CA LEU A 813 16.50 -32.16 49.43
C LEU A 813 15.68 -30.91 49.82
N PRO A 814 14.34 -30.95 49.67
CA PRO A 814 13.53 -32.12 49.28
C PRO A 814 13.41 -32.34 47.76
N VAL A 815 13.90 -31.43 46.92
CA VAL A 815 13.62 -31.40 45.47
C VAL A 815 14.38 -32.46 44.68
N SER A 816 15.64 -32.68 45.04
CA SER A 816 16.47 -33.77 44.50
C SER A 816 17.41 -34.29 45.56
N VAL A 817 17.82 -35.55 45.44
CA VAL A 817 18.89 -36.10 46.30
C VAL A 817 20.18 -35.29 46.09
N ASN A 818 20.54 -35.03 44.84
CA ASN A 818 21.70 -34.25 44.43
C ASN A 818 21.31 -33.15 43.44
N CYS A 819 22.03 -32.04 43.44
CA CYS A 819 21.90 -31.03 42.39
C CYS A 819 23.24 -30.36 42.07
N GLY A 820 23.32 -29.73 40.90
CA GLY A 820 24.47 -28.95 40.49
C GLY A 820 24.41 -27.53 41.04
N HIS A 821 25.32 -27.17 41.93
CA HIS A 821 25.54 -25.80 42.41
C HIS A 821 26.55 -25.08 41.52
N VAL A 822 26.07 -24.11 40.77
CA VAL A 822 26.84 -23.24 39.87
C VAL A 822 27.16 -21.94 40.56
N THR A 823 28.44 -21.57 40.59
CA THR A 823 28.90 -20.23 40.98
C THR A 823 29.43 -19.51 39.75
N ALA A 824 28.79 -18.40 39.37
CA ALA A 824 29.22 -17.60 38.24
C ALA A 824 30.58 -16.93 38.49
N GLY A 825 31.37 -16.80 37.42
CA GLY A 825 32.69 -16.16 37.48
C GLY A 825 32.60 -14.63 37.57
N ALA A 826 33.71 -13.95 37.26
CA ALA A 826 33.77 -12.48 37.21
C ALA A 826 33.01 -11.86 36.02
N SER A 827 32.44 -12.69 35.16
CA SER A 827 31.63 -12.29 34.02
C SER A 827 30.44 -13.22 33.88
N THR A 828 29.53 -12.85 32.98
CA THR A 828 28.37 -13.65 32.63
C THR A 828 28.78 -15.08 32.32
N SER A 829 28.14 -16.01 33.03
CA SER A 829 28.43 -17.44 32.97
C SER A 829 27.30 -18.22 32.30
N LEU A 830 27.61 -19.42 31.84
CA LEU A 830 26.63 -20.42 31.42
C LEU A 830 26.92 -21.75 32.11
N VAL A 831 25.87 -22.55 32.29
CA VAL A 831 25.97 -23.98 32.63
C VAL A 831 25.39 -24.79 31.48
N ASN A 832 26.05 -25.89 31.12
CA ASN A 832 25.60 -26.80 30.07
C ASN A 832 25.55 -28.24 30.53
N SER A 833 24.53 -28.95 30.04
CA SER A 833 24.28 -30.36 30.30
C SER A 833 25.28 -31.27 29.59
N PRO A 834 25.34 -32.56 29.98
CA PRO A 834 25.97 -33.59 29.18
C PRO A 834 25.31 -33.69 27.79
N LYS A 835 26.05 -34.27 26.84
CA LYS A 835 25.62 -34.36 25.44
C LYS A 835 24.52 -35.42 25.26
N PHE A 836 23.53 -35.12 24.43
CA PHE A 836 22.45 -36.03 24.06
C PHE A 836 22.15 -35.95 22.55
N ALA A 837 21.28 -36.83 22.06
CA ALA A 837 20.89 -36.88 20.64
C ALA A 837 19.55 -36.19 20.38
N ILE A 838 19.44 -35.46 19.27
CA ILE A 838 18.19 -34.84 18.79
C ILE A 838 18.04 -35.05 17.28
N ILE A 839 16.79 -35.16 16.81
CA ILE A 839 16.43 -35.39 15.41
C ILE A 839 15.57 -34.22 14.92
N LYS A 840 15.92 -33.64 13.77
CA LYS A 840 15.15 -32.58 13.11
C LYS A 840 13.67 -32.96 12.92
N GLY A 841 12.77 -32.03 13.19
CA GLY A 841 11.32 -32.17 13.00
C GLY A 841 10.63 -33.01 14.09
N LYS A 842 11.36 -33.50 15.09
CA LYS A 842 10.78 -34.12 16.28
C LYS A 842 10.52 -33.06 17.35
N THR A 843 9.38 -33.17 18.03
CA THR A 843 9.05 -32.38 19.21
C THR A 843 9.64 -33.01 20.46
N TYR A 844 10.13 -32.18 21.38
CA TYR A 844 10.72 -32.59 22.64
C TYR A 844 10.08 -31.81 23.80
N ARG A 845 9.86 -32.49 24.92
CA ARG A 845 9.49 -31.86 26.20
C ARG A 845 10.73 -31.73 27.07
N VAL A 846 10.87 -30.59 27.72
CA VAL A 846 11.92 -30.29 28.70
C VAL A 846 11.27 -30.02 30.05
N SER A 847 11.83 -30.57 31.13
CA SER A 847 11.53 -30.22 32.51
C SER A 847 12.82 -30.12 33.32
N PHE A 848 12.92 -29.17 34.24
CA PHE A 848 14.03 -29.08 35.19
C PHE A 848 13.62 -28.26 36.42
N ASP A 849 14.33 -28.49 37.51
CA ASP A 849 14.17 -27.74 38.74
C ASP A 849 15.32 -26.75 38.88
N MET A 850 15.02 -25.52 39.31
CA MET A 850 16.03 -24.50 39.50
C MET A 850 15.68 -23.52 40.63
N LYS A 851 16.71 -23.06 41.33
CA LYS A 851 16.69 -21.82 42.14
C LYS A 851 17.94 -20.99 41.86
N SER A 852 17.90 -19.69 42.14
CA SER A 852 19.04 -18.80 41.93
C SER A 852 19.03 -17.61 42.88
N THR A 853 20.21 -17.06 43.16
CA THR A 853 20.33 -15.74 43.82
C THR A 853 19.98 -14.59 42.88
N TYR A 854 19.92 -14.83 41.57
CA TYR A 854 19.52 -13.84 40.57
C TYR A 854 18.01 -13.91 40.30
N THR A 855 17.24 -13.04 40.94
CA THR A 855 15.76 -13.07 40.89
C THR A 855 15.13 -11.85 40.19
N THR A 856 15.95 -10.93 39.68
CA THR A 856 15.48 -9.63 39.15
C THR A 856 15.42 -9.55 37.63
N GLY A 857 15.78 -10.63 36.92
CA GLY A 857 15.71 -10.69 35.46
C GLY A 857 15.45 -12.11 34.95
N PHE A 858 15.97 -12.45 33.78
CA PHE A 858 15.75 -13.75 33.14
C PHE A 858 17.07 -14.46 32.83
N LEU A 859 16.98 -15.78 32.71
CA LEU A 859 18.03 -16.62 32.14
C LEU A 859 17.53 -17.22 30.83
N TRP A 860 18.40 -17.28 29.82
CA TRP A 860 18.04 -17.87 28.52
C TRP A 860 18.32 -19.36 28.51
N LEU A 861 17.30 -20.11 28.08
CA LEU A 861 17.38 -21.54 27.87
C LEU A 861 17.64 -21.83 26.40
N ASN A 862 18.63 -22.69 26.14
CA ASN A 862 18.95 -23.07 24.77
C ASN A 862 19.26 -24.55 24.64
N VAL A 863 18.74 -25.18 23.59
CA VAL A 863 19.20 -26.49 23.13
C VAL A 863 19.98 -26.24 21.85
N ARG A 864 21.25 -26.64 21.81
CA ARG A 864 22.15 -26.30 20.69
C ARG A 864 23.17 -27.40 20.42
N PHE A 865 23.87 -27.29 19.29
CA PHE A 865 25.02 -28.16 19.02
C PHE A 865 26.11 -27.96 20.08
N ALA A 866 26.67 -29.06 20.57
CA ALA A 866 27.61 -29.07 21.69
C ALA A 866 29.06 -28.77 21.30
N GLY A 867 29.33 -28.54 20.01
CA GLY A 867 30.68 -28.52 19.46
C GLY A 867 31.27 -27.11 19.34
N PRO A 868 32.61 -26.99 19.35
CA PRO A 868 33.28 -25.69 19.24
C PRO A 868 33.21 -25.09 17.83
N THR A 869 32.94 -25.90 16.79
CA THR A 869 32.85 -25.42 15.40
C THR A 869 31.41 -25.35 14.90
N LYS A 870 30.51 -26.15 15.47
CA LYS A 870 29.06 -26.07 15.26
C LYS A 870 28.37 -25.77 16.60
N TYR A 871 27.92 -24.52 16.77
CA TYR A 871 27.33 -24.01 18.02
C TYR A 871 25.92 -23.40 17.84
N GLY A 872 25.33 -23.56 16.66
CA GLY A 872 24.01 -23.05 16.33
C GLY A 872 22.91 -23.67 17.20
N SER A 873 21.85 -22.91 17.47
CA SER A 873 20.68 -23.41 18.19
C SER A 873 19.99 -24.54 17.40
N LEU A 874 19.54 -25.56 18.12
CA LEU A 874 18.78 -26.71 17.62
C LEU A 874 17.26 -26.52 17.81
N LYS A 875 16.85 -25.33 18.21
CA LYS A 875 15.45 -24.92 18.28
C LYS A 875 15.31 -23.56 17.59
N THR A 876 14.17 -23.31 16.95
CA THR A 876 13.84 -22.00 16.35
C THR A 876 13.45 -20.95 17.38
N ASP A 877 13.28 -21.42 18.62
CA ASP A 877 12.44 -20.82 19.62
C ASP A 877 13.29 -20.17 20.71
N SER A 878 13.11 -18.89 21.01
CA SER A 878 13.80 -18.26 22.15
C SER A 878 13.02 -18.51 23.44
N THR A 879 13.61 -19.23 24.39
CA THR A 879 12.98 -19.56 25.67
C THR A 879 13.76 -18.90 26.80
N ARG A 880 13.08 -18.22 27.71
CA ARG A 880 13.67 -17.61 28.90
C ARG A 880 12.82 -17.92 30.13
N VAL A 881 13.43 -17.85 31.30
CA VAL A 881 12.75 -18.08 32.58
C VAL A 881 13.17 -17.03 33.59
N THR A 882 12.23 -16.58 34.43
CA THR A 882 12.50 -15.74 35.60
C THR A 882 12.87 -16.64 36.78
N PRO A 883 14.13 -16.63 37.26
CA PRO A 883 14.55 -17.48 38.36
C PRO A 883 13.97 -16.99 39.70
N THR A 884 13.85 -17.92 40.64
CA THR A 884 13.33 -17.69 41.99
C THR A 884 14.39 -18.01 43.05
N ALA A 885 14.27 -17.38 44.22
CA ALA A 885 15.14 -17.69 45.36
C ALA A 885 14.88 -19.11 45.91
N ASP A 886 13.62 -19.54 45.84
CA ASP A 886 13.19 -20.90 46.15
C ASP A 886 13.21 -21.80 44.91
N TRP A 887 13.18 -23.11 45.12
CA TRP A 887 13.08 -24.08 44.03
C TRP A 887 11.77 -23.90 43.26
N LYS A 888 11.89 -23.86 41.94
CA LYS A 888 10.77 -23.85 41.01
C LYS A 888 11.04 -24.83 39.87
N ARG A 889 10.00 -25.54 39.42
CA ARG A 889 10.04 -26.40 38.23
C ARG A 889 9.67 -25.56 37.03
N TYR A 890 10.39 -25.81 35.95
CA TYR A 890 10.17 -25.17 34.66
C TYR A 890 9.97 -26.27 33.63
N SER A 891 8.99 -26.11 32.75
CA SER A 891 8.72 -27.05 31.68
C SER A 891 8.33 -26.32 30.40
N PHE A 892 8.79 -26.81 29.25
CA PHE A 892 8.40 -26.29 27.94
C PHE A 892 8.53 -27.38 26.86
N VAL A 893 7.95 -27.12 25.69
CA VAL A 893 8.06 -27.98 24.50
C VAL A 893 8.75 -27.21 23.37
N PHE A 894 9.46 -27.90 22.49
CA PHE A 894 10.02 -27.30 21.28
C PHE A 894 10.14 -28.34 20.15
N GLU A 895 10.10 -27.89 18.90
CA GLU A 895 10.44 -28.71 17.74
C GLU A 895 11.92 -28.50 17.36
N ALA A 896 12.63 -29.59 17.10
CA ALA A 896 14.05 -29.54 16.74
C ALA A 896 14.26 -29.05 15.30
N SER A 897 15.09 -28.01 15.14
CA SER A 897 15.36 -27.37 13.85
C SER A 897 16.41 -28.08 12.99
N ASP A 898 17.29 -28.87 13.60
CA ASP A 898 18.34 -29.66 12.95
C ASP A 898 18.61 -30.97 13.72
N THR A 899 19.37 -31.87 13.11
CA THR A 899 19.72 -33.18 13.69
C THR A 899 21.11 -33.14 14.32
N ALA A 900 21.18 -33.55 15.58
CA ALA A 900 22.41 -33.83 16.32
C ALA A 900 22.39 -35.31 16.74
N ALA A 901 22.80 -36.20 15.84
CA ALA A 901 22.57 -37.63 15.99
C ALA A 901 23.60 -38.39 16.85
N ASN A 902 24.77 -37.81 17.13
CA ASN A 902 25.88 -38.54 17.74
C ASN A 902 26.51 -37.77 18.91
N PRO A 903 26.09 -38.04 20.17
CA PRO A 903 26.61 -37.35 21.34
C PRO A 903 28.09 -37.66 21.64
N ALA A 904 28.66 -38.71 21.03
CA ALA A 904 30.09 -39.03 21.17
C ALA A 904 31.00 -38.08 20.38
N LEU A 905 30.47 -37.36 19.38
CA LEU A 905 31.23 -36.42 18.56
C LEU A 905 30.88 -34.97 18.93
N ASN A 906 31.89 -34.11 19.08
CA ASN A 906 31.71 -32.74 19.57
C ASN A 906 30.68 -31.94 18.75
N ASP A 907 30.81 -31.89 17.43
CA ASP A 907 29.93 -31.09 16.56
C ASP A 907 28.65 -31.83 16.11
N GLN A 908 28.38 -33.04 16.64
CA GLN A 908 27.19 -33.83 16.27
C GLN A 908 26.30 -34.23 17.47
N GLY A 909 26.65 -33.80 18.69
CA GLY A 909 25.81 -33.91 19.88
C GLY A 909 25.04 -32.62 20.16
N ALA A 910 23.90 -32.75 20.82
CA ALA A 910 23.14 -31.63 21.40
C ALA A 910 23.50 -31.45 22.87
N ARG A 911 23.28 -30.26 23.41
CA ARG A 911 23.31 -29.98 24.85
C ARG A 911 22.29 -28.90 25.23
N PHE A 912 21.92 -28.85 26.50
CA PHE A 912 21.05 -27.84 27.08
C PHE A 912 21.88 -26.84 27.87
N ASP A 913 21.67 -25.54 27.62
CA ASP A 913 22.39 -24.44 28.24
C ASP A 913 21.43 -23.54 29.00
N ILE A 914 21.79 -23.17 30.21
CA ILE A 914 21.28 -21.98 30.90
C ILE A 914 22.34 -20.89 30.78
N ASN A 915 21.99 -19.81 30.07
CA ASN A 915 22.90 -18.72 29.74
C ASN A 915 22.55 -17.45 30.50
N GLU A 916 23.47 -16.50 30.41
CA GLU A 916 23.31 -15.15 30.96
C GLU A 916 23.23 -15.11 32.48
N ILE A 917 23.87 -16.07 33.17
CA ILE A 917 23.99 -16.07 34.62
C ILE A 917 24.91 -14.90 35.02
N PRO A 918 24.42 -13.86 35.71
CA PRO A 918 25.23 -12.66 35.96
C PRO A 918 26.44 -12.96 36.85
N ALA A 919 27.49 -12.15 36.70
CA ALA A 919 28.73 -12.31 37.47
C ALA A 919 28.48 -12.37 38.98
N GLY A 920 29.14 -13.32 39.67
CA GLY A 920 29.03 -13.53 41.11
C GLY A 920 27.70 -14.12 41.61
N GLN A 921 26.72 -14.37 40.75
CA GLN A 921 25.46 -15.01 41.13
C GLN A 921 25.61 -16.53 41.24
N GLN A 922 24.73 -17.16 42.00
CA GLN A 922 24.68 -18.60 42.17
C GLN A 922 23.37 -19.16 41.63
N LEU A 923 23.44 -20.40 41.12
CA LEU A 923 22.32 -21.12 40.57
C LEU A 923 22.41 -22.59 40.98
N TRP A 924 21.26 -23.19 41.27
CA TRP A 924 21.14 -24.62 41.52
C TRP A 924 20.22 -25.19 40.47
N ILE A 925 20.63 -26.30 39.86
CA ILE A 925 19.85 -27.03 38.86
C ILE A 925 19.77 -28.50 39.23
N GLY A 926 18.59 -29.08 39.15
CA GLY A 926 18.34 -30.51 39.40
C GLY A 926 17.29 -31.06 38.45
N ASN A 927 17.25 -32.39 38.34
CA ASN A 927 16.22 -33.13 37.62
C ASN A 927 16.00 -32.64 36.17
N LEU A 928 17.08 -32.40 35.41
CA LEU A 928 16.95 -32.06 33.99
C LEU A 928 16.49 -33.27 33.19
N GLU A 929 15.30 -33.14 32.62
CA GLU A 929 14.67 -34.13 31.77
C GLU A 929 14.40 -33.53 30.39
N ILE A 930 14.87 -34.21 29.35
CA ILE A 930 14.48 -33.91 27.96
C ILE A 930 14.01 -35.23 27.36
N ALA A 931 12.84 -35.26 26.76
CA ALA A 931 12.33 -36.48 26.12
C ALA A 931 11.64 -36.18 24.78
N PRO A 932 11.80 -37.06 23.77
CA PRO A 932 11.05 -36.95 22.53
C PRO A 932 9.57 -37.17 22.80
N MET A 933 8.72 -36.42 22.12
CA MET A 933 7.27 -36.58 22.13
C MET A 933 6.82 -37.35 20.88
N ASP A 934 5.82 -38.21 21.05
CA ASP A 934 5.06 -38.81 19.97
C ASP A 934 3.67 -38.17 19.92
N LEU A 935 3.43 -37.37 18.89
CA LEU A 935 2.16 -36.67 18.66
C LEU A 935 1.10 -37.58 18.02
N GLY A 936 1.44 -38.84 17.72
CA GLY A 936 0.55 -39.81 17.10
C GLY A 936 0.31 -39.55 15.61
N SER A 937 -0.76 -40.15 15.06
CA SER A 937 -1.06 -40.12 13.63
C SER A 937 -1.46 -38.74 13.10
N ILE A 938 -1.76 -37.78 13.96
CA ILE A 938 -2.07 -36.40 13.57
C ILE A 938 -0.81 -35.57 13.26
N GLY A 939 0.37 -36.00 13.72
CA GLY A 939 1.62 -35.26 13.53
C GLY A 939 1.67 -33.93 14.31
N PRO A 940 2.51 -32.97 13.88
CA PRO A 940 2.58 -31.63 14.46
C PRO A 940 1.25 -30.88 14.42
N ILE A 941 1.04 -29.99 15.39
CA ILE A 941 -0.14 -29.13 15.43
C ILE A 941 -0.15 -28.22 14.21
N VAL A 942 -1.26 -28.25 13.46
CA VAL A 942 -1.54 -27.35 12.36
C VAL A 942 -2.52 -26.29 12.86
N THR A 943 -2.24 -25.03 12.59
CA THR A 943 -3.11 -23.90 12.93
C THR A 943 -3.39 -23.11 11.67
N GLU A 944 -4.64 -22.66 11.51
CA GLU A 944 -5.08 -21.91 10.33
C GLU A 944 -6.11 -20.85 10.72
N MET A 945 -6.10 -19.72 10.02
CA MET A 945 -7.20 -18.77 10.06
C MET A 945 -7.98 -18.81 8.74
N LEU A 946 -9.22 -19.26 8.83
CA LEU A 946 -10.17 -19.24 7.73
C LEU A 946 -10.70 -17.82 7.60
N VAL A 947 -10.66 -17.25 6.40
CA VAL A 947 -11.07 -15.86 6.15
C VAL A 947 -12.20 -15.79 5.13
N ASN A 948 -13.11 -14.86 5.34
CA ASN A 948 -14.13 -14.50 4.38
C ASN A 948 -13.94 -13.05 3.95
N LYS A 949 -13.44 -12.89 2.73
CA LYS A 949 -13.20 -11.57 2.12
C LYS A 949 -14.47 -10.92 1.58
N THR A 950 -15.59 -11.64 1.50
CA THR A 950 -16.84 -11.15 0.90
C THR A 950 -17.71 -10.40 1.91
N ASP A 951 -18.75 -9.75 1.40
CA ASP A 951 -19.79 -9.03 2.13
C ASP A 951 -20.95 -9.92 2.59
N ILE A 952 -20.96 -11.20 2.20
CA ILE A 952 -21.95 -12.20 2.61
C ILE A 952 -21.29 -13.33 3.41
N THR A 953 -22.07 -14.06 4.20
CA THR A 953 -21.55 -15.24 4.90
C THR A 953 -21.13 -16.30 3.88
N THR A 954 -19.94 -16.87 4.04
CA THR A 954 -19.44 -17.96 3.18
C THR A 954 -19.10 -19.19 4.01
N THR A 955 -18.79 -20.29 3.35
CA THR A 955 -18.35 -21.52 4.02
C THR A 955 -16.94 -21.91 3.58
N ALA A 956 -16.12 -22.36 4.53
CA ALA A 956 -14.79 -22.88 4.30
C ALA A 956 -14.78 -24.40 4.45
N ASP A 957 -14.11 -25.08 3.51
CA ASP A 957 -13.79 -26.50 3.63
C ASP A 957 -12.58 -26.72 4.55
N CYS A 958 -12.41 -27.96 5.00
CA CYS A 958 -11.24 -28.36 5.77
C CYS A 958 -9.92 -28.02 5.02
N PRO A 959 -8.99 -27.25 5.62
CA PRO A 959 -7.74 -26.86 4.98
C PRO A 959 -6.90 -28.05 4.49
N SER A 960 -6.91 -29.14 5.26
CA SER A 960 -6.14 -30.34 4.96
C SER A 960 -6.91 -31.37 4.11
N ARG A 961 -8.10 -31.04 3.57
CA ARG A 961 -8.97 -31.98 2.84
C ARG A 961 -8.25 -32.72 1.71
N ILE A 962 -7.35 -32.06 1.00
CA ILE A 962 -6.62 -32.64 -0.14
C ILE A 962 -5.35 -33.36 0.31
N GLN A 963 -4.56 -32.74 1.19
CA GLN A 963 -3.23 -33.22 1.55
C GLN A 963 -3.24 -34.31 2.63
N ASN A 964 -4.14 -34.19 3.61
CA ASN A 964 -4.29 -35.13 4.72
C ASN A 964 -5.74 -35.12 5.26
N PRO A 965 -6.68 -35.83 4.61
CA PRO A 965 -8.09 -35.84 4.98
C PRO A 965 -8.36 -36.30 6.41
N SER A 966 -7.51 -37.17 6.97
CA SER A 966 -7.63 -37.64 8.36
C SER A 966 -7.45 -36.54 9.41
N LEU A 967 -6.82 -35.41 9.06
CA LEU A 967 -6.74 -34.25 9.98
C LEU A 967 -8.08 -33.54 10.13
N CYS A 968 -9.01 -33.67 9.19
CA CYS A 968 -10.25 -32.89 9.20
C CYS A 968 -11.11 -33.14 10.45
N SER A 969 -11.12 -34.36 10.99
CA SER A 969 -11.82 -34.71 12.23
C SER A 969 -11.06 -34.32 13.50
N SER A 970 -9.81 -33.85 13.37
CA SER A 970 -8.95 -33.44 14.47
C SER A 970 -8.89 -31.92 14.63
N TYR A 971 -9.49 -31.15 13.69
CA TYR A 971 -9.59 -29.71 13.81
C TYR A 971 -10.62 -29.31 14.86
N VAL A 972 -10.26 -28.29 15.63
CA VAL A 972 -11.06 -27.72 16.72
C VAL A 972 -11.14 -26.21 16.49
N ASN A 973 -12.31 -25.63 16.75
CA ASN A 973 -12.52 -24.18 16.66
C ASN A 973 -11.98 -23.47 17.90
N PHE A 974 -11.31 -22.34 17.69
CA PHE A 974 -10.92 -21.43 18.77
C PHE A 974 -11.86 -20.23 18.80
N PRO A 975 -12.33 -19.80 19.99
CA PRO A 975 -11.98 -20.27 21.33
C PRO A 975 -12.87 -21.40 21.86
N GLU A 976 -13.92 -21.82 21.13
CA GLU A 976 -14.95 -22.71 21.68
C GLU A 976 -14.44 -24.10 22.10
N GLY A 977 -13.29 -24.55 21.60
CA GLY A 977 -12.69 -25.83 21.97
C GLY A 977 -13.50 -27.04 21.48
N THR A 978 -14.35 -26.85 20.47
CA THR A 978 -15.22 -27.90 19.91
C THR A 978 -14.71 -28.37 18.54
N VAL A 979 -14.90 -29.66 18.25
CA VAL A 979 -14.53 -30.26 16.96
C VAL A 979 -15.27 -29.56 15.82
N VAL A 980 -14.54 -29.20 14.78
CA VAL A 980 -15.11 -28.53 13.61
C VAL A 980 -15.98 -29.50 12.83
N THR A 981 -17.21 -29.06 12.54
CA THR A 981 -18.05 -29.68 11.52
C THR A 981 -17.83 -28.96 10.19
N TRP A 982 -17.34 -29.68 9.18
CA TRP A 982 -17.06 -29.12 7.87
C TRP A 982 -18.26 -29.29 6.90
N PRO A 983 -18.53 -28.33 6.01
CA PRO A 983 -17.85 -27.03 5.90
C PRO A 983 -18.25 -26.06 7.02
N MET A 984 -17.33 -25.20 7.45
CA MET A 984 -17.55 -24.22 8.52
C MET A 984 -18.07 -22.90 7.96
N SER A 985 -19.08 -22.29 8.60
CA SER A 985 -19.57 -20.95 8.26
C SER A 985 -18.64 -19.85 8.76
N ILE A 986 -18.29 -18.90 7.89
CA ILE A 986 -17.43 -17.75 8.19
C ILE A 986 -18.20 -16.45 7.91
N PRO A 987 -18.39 -15.56 8.91
CA PRO A 987 -19.10 -14.28 8.73
C PRO A 987 -18.45 -13.37 7.67
N PRO A 988 -19.20 -12.42 7.08
CA PRO A 988 -18.64 -11.42 6.16
C PRO A 988 -17.46 -10.67 6.78
N ARG A 989 -16.47 -10.31 5.95
CA ARG A 989 -15.33 -9.47 6.34
C ARG A 989 -14.72 -9.88 7.71
N SER A 990 -14.56 -11.18 7.92
CA SER A 990 -14.13 -11.75 9.21
C SER A 990 -13.41 -13.08 9.02
N GLY A 991 -13.09 -13.76 10.13
CA GLY A 991 -12.46 -15.07 10.12
C GLY A 991 -12.86 -15.98 11.29
N ARG A 992 -12.29 -17.19 11.26
CA ARG A 992 -12.34 -18.20 12.31
C ARG A 992 -10.96 -18.85 12.44
N ILE A 993 -10.55 -19.14 13.67
CA ILE A 993 -9.28 -19.81 13.92
C ILE A 993 -9.56 -21.28 14.20
N VAL A 994 -8.82 -22.16 13.53
CA VAL A 994 -8.89 -23.61 13.76
C VAL A 994 -7.49 -24.16 14.03
N PHE A 995 -7.42 -25.18 14.88
CA PHE A 995 -6.17 -25.89 15.16
C PHE A 995 -6.41 -27.39 15.31
N THR A 996 -5.41 -28.21 15.03
CA THR A 996 -5.51 -29.66 15.25
C THR A 996 -5.14 -30.05 16.68
N GLN A 997 -5.86 -31.03 17.24
CA GLN A 997 -5.56 -31.60 18.56
C GLN A 997 -5.80 -33.11 18.55
N ASN A 998 -4.97 -33.87 19.26
CA ASN A 998 -5.19 -35.30 19.44
C ASN A 998 -6.22 -35.54 20.56
N LEU A 999 -7.45 -35.85 20.19
CA LEU A 999 -8.54 -36.05 21.15
C LEU A 999 -8.60 -37.47 21.73
N THR A 1000 -7.62 -38.34 21.46
CA THR A 1000 -7.56 -39.69 22.04
C THR A 1000 -6.70 -39.78 23.30
N LEU A 1001 -5.88 -38.76 23.58
CA LEU A 1001 -4.94 -38.73 24.71
C LEU A 1001 -5.49 -37.88 25.85
N LEU A 1002 -6.42 -38.46 26.63
CA LEU A 1002 -7.03 -37.77 27.77
C LEU A 1002 -5.97 -37.38 28.82
N ASP A 1003 -6.08 -36.15 29.31
CA ASP A 1003 -5.27 -35.53 30.36
C ASP A 1003 -6.28 -34.85 31.31
N THR A 1004 -6.58 -35.49 32.44
CA THR A 1004 -7.74 -35.13 33.26
C THR A 1004 -7.49 -33.95 34.19
N ASP A 1005 -6.25 -33.77 34.66
CA ASP A 1005 -5.86 -32.65 35.51
C ASP A 1005 -5.21 -31.49 34.72
N GLY A 1006 -4.86 -31.73 33.45
CA GLY A 1006 -4.48 -30.72 32.47
C GLY A 1006 -3.06 -30.19 32.68
N ASP A 1007 -2.15 -31.06 33.10
CA ASP A 1007 -0.74 -30.75 33.34
C ASP A 1007 0.16 -30.95 32.08
N GLY A 1008 -0.46 -31.44 31.00
CA GLY A 1008 0.13 -31.70 29.70
C GLY A 1008 0.64 -33.13 29.52
N ILE A 1009 0.45 -34.04 30.48
CA ILE A 1009 0.83 -35.45 30.41
C ILE A 1009 -0.43 -36.31 30.27
N ALA A 1010 -0.43 -37.23 29.30
CA ALA A 1010 -1.58 -38.12 29.11
C ALA A 1010 -1.78 -39.02 30.35
N ASN A 1011 -3.03 -39.25 30.76
CA ASN A 1011 -3.40 -40.12 31.88
C ASN A 1011 -2.72 -41.51 31.85
N SER A 1012 -2.42 -42.01 30.64
CA SER A 1012 -1.73 -43.29 30.46
C SER A 1012 -0.26 -43.31 30.92
N GLN A 1013 0.33 -42.14 31.13
CA GLN A 1013 1.73 -41.91 31.51
C GLN A 1013 1.89 -41.07 32.78
N ASP A 1014 0.80 -40.45 33.22
CA ASP A 1014 0.76 -39.61 34.40
C ASP A 1014 0.72 -40.45 35.69
N SER A 1015 1.70 -40.20 36.55
CA SER A 1015 1.85 -40.84 37.86
C SER A 1015 1.26 -39.98 38.99
N CYS A 1016 1.00 -38.70 38.72
CA CYS A 1016 0.51 -37.70 39.64
C CYS A 1016 -0.81 -37.11 39.14
N ALA A 1017 -1.81 -37.97 38.95
CA ALA A 1017 -3.11 -37.70 38.29
C ALA A 1017 -4.04 -36.65 38.93
N THR A 1018 -3.55 -35.88 39.90
CA THR A 1018 -4.28 -34.79 40.55
C THR A 1018 -3.40 -33.55 40.72
N THR A 1019 -2.40 -33.37 39.86
CA THR A 1019 -1.51 -32.22 39.92
C THR A 1019 -2.33 -30.95 39.70
N ALA A 1020 -2.08 -29.94 40.53
CA ALA A 1020 -2.85 -28.70 40.43
C ALA A 1020 -2.60 -28.01 39.08
N LYS A 1021 -3.69 -27.57 38.42
CA LYS A 1021 -3.65 -26.94 37.11
C LYS A 1021 -2.64 -25.79 37.05
N GLY A 1022 -1.81 -25.82 36.00
CA GLY A 1022 -0.81 -24.80 35.67
C GLY A 1022 0.44 -24.80 36.54
N LEU A 1023 0.65 -25.84 37.36
CA LEU A 1023 1.98 -26.16 37.84
C LEU A 1023 2.81 -26.77 36.70
N ALA A 1024 4.11 -26.44 36.67
CA ALA A 1024 5.04 -27.10 35.78
C ALA A 1024 5.33 -28.53 36.30
N VAL A 1025 5.30 -29.51 35.40
CA VAL A 1025 5.45 -30.93 35.75
C VAL A 1025 6.59 -31.61 35.02
N ASN A 1026 7.13 -32.64 35.65
CA ASN A 1026 8.15 -33.52 35.09
C ASN A 1026 7.56 -34.46 34.01
N LEU A 1027 8.36 -35.37 33.46
CA LEU A 1027 7.87 -36.29 32.41
C LEU A 1027 6.81 -37.31 32.91
N ARG A 1028 6.51 -37.34 34.21
CA ARG A 1028 5.52 -38.23 34.85
C ARG A 1028 4.30 -37.49 35.39
N GLY A 1029 4.15 -36.19 35.09
CA GLY A 1029 3.03 -35.38 35.54
C GLY A 1029 3.13 -34.86 36.98
N CYS A 1030 4.28 -35.05 37.65
CA CYS A 1030 4.43 -34.58 39.03
C CYS A 1030 4.97 -33.15 39.08
N SER A 1031 4.41 -32.31 39.93
CA SER A 1031 4.96 -30.99 40.25
C SER A 1031 6.10 -31.08 41.28
N LEU A 1032 6.57 -29.95 41.80
CA LEU A 1032 7.50 -29.92 42.96
C LEU A 1032 6.81 -30.13 44.31
N LEU A 1033 5.48 -30.05 44.34
CA LEU A 1033 4.68 -30.11 45.57
C LEU A 1033 4.12 -31.51 45.83
N ASP A 1034 4.21 -32.40 44.83
CA ASP A 1034 3.81 -33.82 44.89
C ASP A 1034 5.00 -34.70 45.27
#